data_AF-A0A2N5YRD8-F1
#
_entry.id   AF-A0A2N5YRD8-F1
#
_cell.length_a   1.000
_cell.length_b   1.000
_cell.length_c   1.000
_cell.angle_alpha   90.00
_cell.angle_beta   90.00
_cell.angle_gamma   90.00
#
_symmetry.space_group_name_H-M   'P 1'
#
loop_
_entity.id
_entity.type
_entity.pdbx_description
1 polymer ?
#
loop_
_entity_poly.entity_id
_entity_poly.type
_entity_poly.pdbx_seq_one_letter_code
_entity_poly.pdbx_strand_id
1 'polypeptide(L)'
;MIVKKIPILLALGLLSFAGLRAQSVAIGDSEFTPDASAILDIRSSNKGLLIPRIALTNSDTEAPVTNPATGLMIYNTATTGDVVPGYYYWDGSKWAKFFIGEQSRDWKIGGNTGTINGTHFIGTLDNQDLDIRTNDTIRARFTTQGQLEILNTGNSIFIGEGAGENDTHTDNNNIFLGNQSGKNITEGEFNIAIGDSALYSNENDIWDNYGSYNTAIGNAAMRNNTTGNDNTALGNQALYNNTSGEKNISIVNGSLKANTEGSENIGIGFQPLYNNTTGSSNIAIGEVSLYWNTVLSKNIAIGNFALHNQSYSTIPFNTNNIAIGDSALCMNNPTFFNNGCNNVAVGVASLSHNTTGKNNTAFGSHSLTNNATGNDNTAIGYLCLFSGYTYSNNTAIGSQALSVNLGDDNTAIGYRSLYINEGERNTATGALSLSENYGSYNTANGYSTLSVNEADYNSVIGYETMKNNTTGSWNTATGAQSLYSNSSGCGNSALGFQALYSNITGNGNIAIGYKTLFNNQMSDNNIAIGYEAFYNLENFGGIAIGYQSLYNHTMGESIGIGYQTLFNQTAGSNCAIGFQSMYSNTIGNANTAIGYKSLFSNTSGNYNCAIGDSAMFNNTSGGGNISLGRKALFSSISAYENIALGTNALYSQTNGGYNIAIGDSTLFLNNPTTTSNGSKNIAIGHNSMQNNTIVYENISIGNYSLNSNSIGYKNISIGINSTSSNTSASNNIAIGNNALNTQSYTTGSAWISNNIAIGDSALYYNQPTSTTNGIKNTAIGNSALVNNSTGYENTSFGYQSLNQNSSGYRNSAIGYQSLLNNTTGYCNSSVGYKSLYSNISCDYNVGIGWGAVYSSTSGNYNTGVGGWTLYGVSTGNYNTAVGGGAGYSINGATSYSTFIGYNATANTNATPFNYSIAIGQNSYINASNQVRIGNSLSTQALSIGGPVGWSTISDGRFKDNIQENVPGINFITKLKPVTYNFNNNALNNFLNIPDSCRYKSSDLTNYSITRTGFIAQEVEQSAKECDYIFSGVDVPKNDGDYYGIRYAEFVVPLVKATQEQQEIIESQTITIKKQEQQIIELQKQNELILEKISELDKR
;
A
#
# COMPACT_ATOMS: atom_id res chain seq x y z
N MET A 1 147.33 -66.67 44.99
CA MET A 1 147.93 -67.79 45.76
C MET A 1 148.78 -68.62 44.78
N ILE A 2 150.06 -68.91 45.07
CA ILE A 2 150.93 -70.05 44.62
C ILE A 2 150.74 -70.59 43.16
N VAL A 3 151.64 -70.41 42.16
CA VAL A 3 153.00 -71.01 41.90
C VAL A 3 152.94 -72.48 41.35
N LYS A 4 153.54 -72.88 40.20
CA LYS A 4 155.01 -73.06 39.93
C LYS A 4 155.50 -72.88 38.45
N LYS A 5 156.45 -73.69 37.91
CA LYS A 5 157.36 -73.33 36.77
C LYS A 5 158.18 -74.53 36.17
N ILE A 6 158.97 -74.32 35.07
CA ILE A 6 160.34 -74.91 34.74
C ILE A 6 160.43 -76.31 34.00
N PRO A 7 161.51 -76.79 33.26
CA PRO A 7 162.71 -76.18 32.54
C PRO A 7 163.49 -76.96 31.35
N ILE A 8 164.60 -76.38 30.79
CA ILE A 8 165.98 -76.93 30.40
C ILE A 8 166.20 -77.99 29.23
N LEU A 9 167.36 -78.22 28.50
CA LEU A 9 168.60 -77.47 28.03
C LEU A 9 169.62 -78.34 27.16
N LEU A 10 170.46 -77.73 26.26
CA LEU A 10 171.81 -78.17 25.69
C LEU A 10 171.89 -79.37 24.67
N ALA A 11 172.97 -79.80 23.93
CA ALA A 11 174.44 -79.51 23.66
C ALA A 11 174.93 -80.31 22.35
N LEU A 12 176.16 -80.43 21.77
CA LEU A 12 177.47 -79.69 21.57
C LEU A 12 178.47 -80.48 20.61
N GLY A 13 179.43 -79.88 19.83
CA GLY A 13 180.74 -80.54 19.45
C GLY A 13 181.45 -80.44 18.04
N LEU A 14 182.55 -79.65 17.92
CA LEU A 14 183.84 -79.77 17.12
C LEU A 14 184.01 -79.83 15.55
N LEU A 15 184.91 -78.93 15.06
CA LEU A 15 185.99 -79.02 14.01
C LEU A 15 185.84 -78.62 12.49
N SER A 16 186.69 -77.63 12.10
CA SER A 16 187.36 -77.35 10.79
C SER A 16 186.80 -76.34 9.74
N PHE A 17 187.69 -75.39 9.36
CA PHE A 17 187.80 -74.47 8.19
C PHE A 17 186.64 -73.60 7.63
N ALA A 18 187.00 -72.32 7.39
CA ALA A 18 186.45 -71.31 6.44
C ALA A 18 185.10 -70.59 6.70
N GLY A 19 185.05 -69.28 6.39
CA GLY A 19 183.80 -68.49 6.25
C GLY A 19 183.82 -67.06 6.86
N LEU A 20 183.50 -66.03 6.04
CA LEU A 20 183.22 -64.64 6.43
C LEU A 20 181.88 -64.19 5.80
N ARG A 21 181.10 -63.32 6.47
CA ARG A 21 180.09 -62.28 6.06
C ARG A 21 179.21 -61.96 7.31
N ALA A 22 178.68 -60.76 7.62
CA ALA A 22 178.12 -59.62 6.87
C ALA A 22 176.65 -59.85 6.39
N GLN A 23 175.67 -58.94 6.57
CA GLN A 23 175.70 -57.55 7.07
C GLN A 23 174.29 -57.06 7.55
N SER A 24 174.22 -55.90 8.22
CA SER A 24 172.98 -55.10 8.46
C SER A 24 173.21 -53.64 8.04
N VAL A 25 172.17 -52.91 7.60
CA VAL A 25 172.32 -51.55 7.05
C VAL A 25 171.20 -50.62 7.54
N ALA A 26 171.58 -49.50 8.17
CA ALA A 26 170.71 -48.33 8.37
C ALA A 26 170.99 -47.29 7.28
N ILE A 27 169.95 -46.59 6.80
CA ILE A 27 170.09 -45.45 5.89
C ILE A 27 169.18 -44.32 6.37
N GLY A 28 169.74 -43.15 6.70
CA GLY A 28 168.92 -42.04 7.17
C GLY A 28 169.68 -40.73 7.34
N ASP A 29 168.95 -39.71 7.81
CA ASP A 29 169.42 -38.32 7.91
C ASP A 29 170.44 -38.09 9.05
N SER A 30 170.56 -39.06 9.97
CA SER A 30 171.48 -39.05 11.12
C SER A 30 171.79 -40.50 11.53
N GLU A 31 172.83 -40.72 12.36
CA GLU A 31 173.14 -42.06 12.85
C GLU A 31 172.06 -42.57 13.82
N PHE A 32 171.42 -43.68 13.45
CA PHE A 32 170.54 -44.46 14.30
C PHE A 32 170.86 -45.94 14.16
N THR A 33 170.73 -46.70 15.23
CA THR A 33 170.81 -48.17 15.18
C THR A 33 169.57 -48.69 14.44
N PRO A 34 169.70 -49.49 13.37
CA PRO A 34 168.54 -50.03 12.65
C PRO A 34 167.76 -50.96 13.57
N ASP A 35 166.43 -51.00 13.41
CA ASP A 35 165.59 -51.87 14.26
C ASP A 35 165.99 -53.35 14.11
N ALA A 36 166.04 -54.07 15.23
CA ALA A 36 166.46 -55.47 15.25
C ALA A 36 165.52 -56.43 14.47
N SER A 37 164.32 -55.98 14.10
CA SER A 37 163.41 -56.71 13.21
C SER A 37 163.60 -56.39 11.72
N ALA A 38 164.38 -55.37 11.36
CA ALA A 38 164.55 -54.89 9.99
C ALA A 38 165.96 -55.18 9.44
N ILE A 39 166.03 -55.89 8.31
CA ILE A 39 167.32 -56.16 7.63
C ILE A 39 167.86 -54.94 6.86
N LEU A 40 166.97 -53.98 6.58
CA LEU A 40 167.23 -52.65 6.01
C LEU A 40 166.21 -51.68 6.62
N ASP A 41 166.65 -50.80 7.53
CA ASP A 41 165.80 -49.74 8.13
C ASP A 41 166.17 -48.40 7.47
N ILE A 42 165.16 -47.69 6.95
CA ILE A 42 165.33 -46.43 6.21
C ILE A 42 164.50 -45.34 6.87
N ARG A 43 165.16 -44.33 7.45
CA ARG A 43 164.51 -43.19 8.12
C ARG A 43 165.03 -41.88 7.57
N SER A 44 164.25 -41.28 6.68
CA SER A 44 164.49 -39.92 6.18
C SER A 44 163.24 -39.07 6.31
N SER A 45 163.44 -37.82 6.72
CA SER A 45 162.40 -36.80 6.90
C SER A 45 161.91 -36.21 5.57
N ASN A 46 162.67 -36.35 4.48
CA ASN A 46 162.33 -35.78 3.17
C ASN A 46 162.71 -36.64 1.94
N LYS A 47 163.09 -37.91 2.13
CA LYS A 47 163.39 -38.85 1.03
C LYS A 47 162.67 -40.18 1.23
N GLY A 48 162.21 -40.78 0.12
CA GLY A 48 161.52 -42.07 0.10
C GLY A 48 162.37 -43.17 -0.56
N LEU A 49 161.99 -44.43 -0.31
CA LEU A 49 162.58 -45.59 -0.97
C LEU A 49 162.08 -45.72 -2.42
N LEU A 50 162.97 -45.50 -3.39
CA LEU A 50 162.72 -45.84 -4.79
C LEU A 50 162.96 -47.33 -5.03
N ILE A 51 161.89 -48.14 -4.87
CA ILE A 51 161.86 -49.53 -5.33
C ILE A 51 161.99 -49.63 -6.87
N PRO A 52 162.41 -50.79 -7.41
CA PRO A 52 162.68 -50.95 -8.84
C PRO A 52 161.50 -50.53 -9.72
N ARG A 53 161.77 -49.62 -10.66
CA ARG A 53 160.84 -49.19 -11.70
C ARG A 53 161.06 -50.05 -12.93
N ILE A 54 160.10 -50.90 -13.26
CA ILE A 54 160.24 -51.94 -14.28
C ILE A 54 159.06 -51.84 -15.25
N ALA A 55 159.31 -51.93 -16.55
CA ALA A 55 158.28 -51.99 -17.57
C ALA A 55 157.80 -53.44 -17.72
N LEU A 56 156.65 -53.78 -17.12
CA LEU A 56 156.02 -55.08 -17.31
C LEU A 56 155.35 -55.17 -18.70
N THR A 57 155.24 -56.37 -19.25
CA THR A 57 154.54 -56.62 -20.53
C THR A 57 153.12 -57.15 -20.36
N ASN A 58 152.83 -57.83 -19.25
CA ASN A 58 151.52 -58.35 -18.84
C ASN A 58 151.57 -58.70 -17.33
N SER A 59 150.44 -58.86 -16.65
CA SER A 59 150.44 -59.24 -15.22
C SER A 59 150.88 -60.69 -14.99
N ASP A 60 150.34 -61.63 -15.78
CA ASP A 60 150.57 -63.07 -15.69
C ASP A 60 151.94 -63.54 -16.25
N THR A 61 152.91 -62.64 -16.41
CA THR A 61 154.25 -62.97 -16.93
C THR A 61 155.36 -62.45 -16.02
N GLU A 62 156.29 -63.32 -15.62
CA GLU A 62 157.48 -62.97 -14.83
C GLU A 62 158.35 -61.89 -15.52
N ALA A 63 158.64 -62.11 -16.81
CA ALA A 63 159.50 -61.26 -17.60
C ALA A 63 158.99 -59.79 -17.64
N PRO A 64 159.90 -58.79 -17.55
CA PRO A 64 161.35 -58.88 -17.69
C PRO A 64 162.13 -59.25 -16.41
N VAL A 65 161.47 -59.57 -15.30
CA VAL A 65 162.15 -60.09 -14.10
C VAL A 65 162.17 -61.62 -14.19
N THR A 66 163.34 -62.25 -14.35
CA THR A 66 163.44 -63.71 -14.34
C THR A 66 163.41 -64.26 -12.92
N ASN A 67 162.51 -65.22 -12.64
CA ASN A 67 162.26 -65.81 -11.31
C ASN A 67 162.02 -64.75 -10.20
N PRO A 68 160.98 -63.89 -10.33
CA PRO A 68 160.63 -62.92 -9.30
C PRO A 68 160.19 -63.63 -8.01
N ALA A 69 160.74 -63.22 -6.87
CA ALA A 69 160.36 -63.79 -5.58
C ALA A 69 158.95 -63.35 -5.17
N THR A 70 158.19 -64.23 -4.49
CA THR A 70 156.90 -63.84 -3.89
C THR A 70 157.08 -62.67 -2.93
N GLY A 71 156.25 -61.64 -3.07
CA GLY A 71 156.37 -60.38 -2.34
C GLY A 71 157.39 -59.38 -2.91
N LEU A 72 158.09 -59.70 -4.01
CA LEU A 72 158.92 -58.74 -4.74
C LEU A 72 158.01 -57.61 -5.26
N MET A 73 158.22 -56.40 -4.75
CA MET A 73 157.41 -55.22 -5.11
C MET A 73 158.16 -54.30 -6.05
N ILE A 74 157.50 -53.91 -7.13
CA ILE A 74 157.99 -52.96 -8.13
C ILE A 74 157.03 -51.79 -8.25
N TYR A 75 157.47 -50.76 -8.97
CA TYR A 75 156.55 -49.86 -9.63
C TYR A 75 156.55 -50.16 -11.13
N ASN A 76 155.43 -50.63 -11.67
CA ASN A 76 155.27 -50.81 -13.10
C ASN A 76 155.27 -49.44 -13.80
N THR A 77 156.07 -49.30 -14.85
CA THR A 77 156.11 -48.06 -15.67
C THR A 77 155.50 -48.20 -17.06
N ALA A 78 154.99 -49.39 -17.43
CA ALA A 78 154.40 -49.63 -18.75
C ALA A 78 152.86 -49.57 -18.73
N THR A 79 152.29 -49.20 -19.87
CA THR A 79 150.86 -49.36 -20.20
C THR A 79 150.77 -50.37 -21.34
N THR A 80 150.77 -51.67 -21.03
CA THR A 80 150.90 -52.75 -22.02
C THR A 80 150.33 -54.05 -21.44
N GLY A 81 149.59 -54.83 -22.23
CA GLY A 81 148.79 -55.94 -21.69
C GLY A 81 147.66 -55.41 -20.81
N ASP A 82 147.40 -56.06 -19.67
CA ASP A 82 146.48 -55.58 -18.64
C ASP A 82 147.15 -54.63 -17.61
N VAL A 83 148.48 -54.57 -17.59
CA VAL A 83 149.26 -53.76 -16.64
C VAL A 83 149.38 -52.32 -17.12
N VAL A 84 149.10 -51.41 -16.18
CA VAL A 84 149.18 -49.95 -16.35
C VAL A 84 150.08 -49.39 -15.25
N PRO A 85 150.62 -48.17 -15.36
CA PRO A 85 151.58 -47.67 -14.37
C PRO A 85 151.00 -47.62 -12.95
N GLY A 86 151.80 -48.04 -11.96
CA GLY A 86 151.36 -48.17 -10.56
C GLY A 86 152.23 -49.13 -9.76
N TYR A 87 151.92 -49.31 -8.48
CA TYR A 87 152.58 -50.30 -7.63
C TYR A 87 152.00 -51.70 -7.87
N TYR A 88 152.90 -52.67 -8.07
CA TYR A 88 152.57 -54.08 -8.25
C TYR A 88 153.54 -54.93 -7.43
N TYR A 89 153.06 -56.06 -6.90
CA TYR A 89 153.91 -57.08 -6.28
C TYR A 89 153.70 -58.43 -6.96
N TRP A 90 154.75 -59.26 -7.00
CA TRP A 90 154.62 -60.64 -7.45
C TRP A 90 153.95 -61.48 -6.37
N ASP A 91 152.76 -62.02 -6.63
CA ASP A 91 152.02 -62.85 -5.66
C ASP A 91 152.55 -64.29 -5.54
N GLY A 92 153.56 -64.64 -6.34
CA GLY A 92 154.08 -65.99 -6.53
C GLY A 92 153.69 -66.63 -7.86
N SER A 93 152.72 -66.04 -8.56
CA SER A 93 152.21 -66.49 -9.87
C SER A 93 152.03 -65.35 -10.88
N LYS A 94 151.78 -64.12 -10.43
CA LYS A 94 151.59 -62.93 -11.27
C LYS A 94 151.83 -61.60 -10.54
N TRP A 95 151.86 -60.51 -11.29
CA TRP A 95 151.93 -59.14 -10.77
C TRP A 95 150.55 -58.60 -10.39
N ALA A 96 150.27 -58.45 -9.09
CA ALA A 96 148.98 -58.00 -8.55
C ALA A 96 148.95 -56.49 -8.20
N LYS A 97 147.78 -55.83 -8.36
CA LYS A 97 147.54 -54.38 -8.16
C LYS A 97 146.67 -54.07 -6.93
N PHE A 98 146.78 -52.86 -6.39
CA PHE A 98 146.04 -52.32 -5.21
C PHE A 98 144.81 -51.44 -5.62
N PHE A 99 143.67 -51.43 -4.88
CA PHE A 99 142.36 -50.87 -5.33
C PHE A 99 141.35 -50.37 -4.22
N ILE A 100 140.22 -49.72 -4.60
CA ILE A 100 139.12 -49.08 -3.77
C ILE A 100 137.76 -48.96 -4.56
N GLY A 101 136.55 -48.72 -3.94
CA GLY A 101 135.18 -48.76 -4.58
C GLY A 101 133.92 -48.12 -3.86
N GLU A 102 132.65 -48.34 -4.34
CA GLU A 102 131.41 -47.50 -4.08
C GLU A 102 129.95 -48.14 -4.02
N GLN A 103 128.99 -47.50 -3.27
CA GLN A 103 127.48 -47.25 -3.38
C GLN A 103 126.30 -48.31 -3.32
N SER A 104 125.07 -47.85 -2.94
CA SER A 104 123.76 -48.62 -2.77
C SER A 104 122.43 -47.79 -3.01
N ARG A 105 121.21 -48.34 -2.77
CA ARG A 105 119.88 -47.91 -3.34
C ARG A 105 118.68 -47.48 -2.43
N ASP A 106 118.72 -47.52 -1.10
CA ASP A 106 117.51 -47.48 -0.24
C ASP A 106 116.71 -46.14 -0.15
N TRP A 107 115.48 -46.18 0.39
CA TRP A 107 114.69 -44.97 0.72
C TRP A 107 115.12 -44.36 2.06
N LYS A 108 115.61 -43.13 2.04
CA LYS A 108 116.27 -42.52 3.20
C LYS A 108 115.28 -41.82 4.12
N ILE A 109 115.54 -41.91 5.44
CA ILE A 109 114.80 -41.21 6.50
C ILE A 109 114.84 -39.68 6.39
N GLY A 110 115.78 -39.12 5.63
CA GLY A 110 115.84 -37.69 5.29
C GLY A 110 115.22 -37.33 3.92
N GLY A 111 114.54 -38.28 3.28
CA GLY A 111 114.05 -38.16 1.90
C GLY A 111 115.10 -38.49 0.84
N ASN A 112 114.64 -38.80 -0.37
CA ASN A 112 115.47 -39.07 -1.54
C ASN A 112 115.38 -37.92 -2.55
N THR A 113 116.54 -37.45 -3.04
CA THR A 113 116.63 -36.50 -4.16
C THR A 113 116.76 -37.24 -5.49
N GLY A 114 116.24 -36.66 -6.58
CA GLY A 114 116.33 -37.26 -7.93
C GLY A 114 115.45 -38.50 -8.15
N THR A 115 114.28 -38.56 -7.50
CA THR A 115 113.29 -39.64 -7.69
C THR A 115 112.74 -39.69 -9.11
N ILE A 116 112.25 -40.87 -9.52
CA ILE A 116 111.72 -41.16 -10.86
C ILE A 116 110.34 -41.78 -10.70
N ASN A 117 109.32 -41.18 -11.31
CA ASN A 117 107.94 -41.64 -11.17
C ASN A 117 107.78 -43.10 -11.65
N GLY A 118 106.99 -43.91 -10.94
CA GLY A 118 106.80 -45.34 -11.19
C GLY A 118 107.99 -46.25 -10.81
N THR A 119 109.22 -45.73 -10.68
CA THR A 119 110.39 -46.51 -10.23
C THR A 119 110.72 -46.27 -8.76
N HIS A 120 110.42 -45.07 -8.25
CA HIS A 120 110.77 -44.61 -6.92
C HIS A 120 109.48 -44.17 -6.19
N PHE A 121 108.93 -45.06 -5.36
CA PHE A 121 107.69 -44.86 -4.60
C PHE A 121 107.79 -45.48 -3.20
N ILE A 122 106.83 -45.15 -2.33
CA ILE A 122 106.63 -45.78 -1.03
C ILE A 122 105.36 -46.62 -1.13
N GLY A 123 105.48 -47.95 -1.06
CA GLY A 123 104.35 -48.87 -1.24
C GLY A 123 104.77 -50.33 -1.48
N THR A 124 103.79 -51.18 -1.73
CA THR A 124 103.95 -52.60 -2.09
C THR A 124 104.08 -52.80 -3.62
N LEU A 125 104.63 -53.96 -4.04
CA LEU A 125 104.66 -54.39 -5.45
C LEU A 125 103.69 -55.55 -5.73
N ASP A 126 103.24 -56.20 -4.67
CA ASP A 126 102.29 -57.30 -4.63
C ASP A 126 100.92 -56.81 -4.15
N ASN A 127 99.89 -57.66 -4.29
CA ASN A 127 98.53 -57.34 -3.87
C ASN A 127 98.39 -57.54 -2.34
N GLN A 128 99.10 -56.71 -1.58
CA GLN A 128 99.07 -56.59 -0.13
C GLN A 128 98.87 -55.11 0.25
N ASP A 129 98.11 -54.89 1.31
CA ASP A 129 97.78 -53.55 1.79
C ASP A 129 99.02 -52.84 2.38
N LEU A 130 99.14 -51.53 2.18
CA LEU A 130 100.25 -50.73 2.70
C LEU A 130 99.93 -50.19 4.10
N ASP A 131 100.48 -50.83 5.13
CA ASP A 131 100.38 -50.38 6.53
C ASP A 131 101.35 -49.22 6.84
N ILE A 132 100.81 -48.15 7.42
CA ILE A 132 101.57 -47.11 8.14
C ILE A 132 101.39 -47.39 9.64
N ARG A 133 102.49 -47.72 10.34
CA ARG A 133 102.48 -48.19 11.73
C ARG A 133 103.22 -47.26 12.70
N THR A 134 102.79 -47.22 13.96
CA THR A 134 103.56 -46.69 15.09
C THR A 134 103.54 -47.68 16.26
N ASN A 135 104.73 -47.99 16.83
CA ASN A 135 104.91 -49.05 17.83
C ASN A 135 104.28 -50.41 17.40
N ASP A 136 104.50 -50.78 16.13
CA ASP A 136 103.90 -51.92 15.42
C ASP A 136 102.35 -51.99 15.36
N THR A 137 101.65 -51.04 15.97
CA THR A 137 100.21 -50.82 15.76
C THR A 137 99.99 -50.10 14.43
N ILE A 138 99.09 -50.62 13.59
CA ILE A 138 98.68 -49.95 12.35
C ILE A 138 97.88 -48.69 12.71
N ARG A 139 98.16 -47.57 12.03
CA ARG A 139 97.51 -46.26 12.23
C ARG A 139 96.79 -45.75 11.00
N ALA A 140 97.32 -46.08 9.82
CA ALA A 140 96.62 -45.91 8.55
C ALA A 140 97.00 -47.05 7.61
N ARG A 141 96.13 -47.37 6.67
CA ARG A 141 96.33 -48.42 5.66
C ARG A 141 95.79 -47.98 4.31
N PHE A 142 96.57 -48.16 3.25
CA PHE A 142 96.03 -48.14 1.89
C PHE A 142 95.70 -49.57 1.48
N THR A 143 94.42 -49.88 1.29
CA THR A 143 93.98 -51.22 0.89
C THR A 143 94.23 -51.48 -0.58
N THR A 144 94.34 -52.75 -0.93
CA THR A 144 94.36 -53.28 -2.31
C THR A 144 93.10 -52.95 -3.12
N GLN A 145 92.02 -52.47 -2.47
CA GLN A 145 90.81 -51.94 -3.13
C GLN A 145 90.87 -50.42 -3.37
N GLY A 146 91.96 -49.75 -2.98
CA GLY A 146 92.16 -48.31 -3.16
C GLY A 146 91.56 -47.44 -2.06
N GLN A 147 91.19 -48.01 -0.91
CA GLN A 147 90.66 -47.27 0.24
C GLN A 147 91.81 -46.81 1.15
N LEU A 148 91.67 -45.66 1.79
CA LEU A 148 92.52 -45.25 2.92
C LEU A 148 91.73 -45.47 4.21
N GLU A 149 92.11 -46.50 4.96
CA GLU A 149 91.59 -46.77 6.29
C GLU A 149 92.44 -46.01 7.32
N ILE A 150 91.81 -45.27 8.22
CA ILE A 150 92.46 -44.77 9.45
C ILE A 150 92.12 -45.76 10.56
N LEU A 151 93.15 -46.27 11.24
CA LEU A 151 93.05 -47.38 12.18
C LEU A 151 93.40 -46.89 13.58
N ASN A 152 92.36 -46.46 14.31
CA ASN A 152 92.40 -46.20 15.75
C ASN A 152 91.52 -47.22 16.49
N THR A 153 91.54 -47.13 17.81
CA THR A 153 90.45 -47.67 18.64
C THR A 153 89.29 -46.68 18.57
N GLY A 154 88.09 -47.16 18.21
CA GLY A 154 86.86 -46.37 18.23
C GLY A 154 86.04 -46.28 16.93
N ASN A 155 86.53 -46.85 15.83
CA ASN A 155 85.94 -46.75 14.47
C ASN A 155 85.89 -45.32 13.89
N SER A 156 86.69 -44.40 14.44
CA SER A 156 86.62 -42.97 14.16
C SER A 156 87.72 -42.51 13.21
N ILE A 157 87.47 -41.51 12.37
CA ILE A 157 88.42 -41.04 11.34
C ILE A 157 88.95 -39.66 11.73
N PHE A 158 90.20 -39.58 12.21
CA PHE A 158 90.85 -38.32 12.60
C PHE A 158 91.98 -37.96 11.64
N ILE A 159 91.87 -36.83 10.94
CA ILE A 159 92.82 -36.37 9.93
C ILE A 159 93.05 -34.85 10.07
N GLY A 160 94.09 -34.48 10.82
CA GLY A 160 94.50 -33.09 10.99
C GLY A 160 95.37 -32.89 12.22
N GLU A 161 96.06 -31.75 12.31
CA GLU A 161 96.81 -31.37 13.51
C GLU A 161 95.83 -31.07 14.64
N GLY A 162 95.88 -31.86 15.72
CA GLY A 162 94.97 -31.73 16.86
C GLY A 162 93.52 -32.16 16.60
N ALA A 163 93.26 -32.92 15.54
CA ALA A 163 91.94 -33.52 15.31
C ALA A 163 91.66 -34.65 16.32
N GLY A 164 90.53 -34.62 17.02
CA GLY A 164 90.16 -35.64 18.02
C GLY A 164 91.11 -35.77 19.23
N GLU A 165 91.86 -34.71 19.58
CA GLU A 165 93.01 -34.79 20.49
C GLU A 165 92.68 -35.26 21.92
N ASN A 166 91.47 -34.96 22.43
CA ASN A 166 90.99 -35.37 23.76
C ASN A 166 89.91 -36.47 23.71
N ASP A 167 89.64 -37.05 22.54
CA ASP A 167 88.63 -38.11 22.36
C ASP A 167 89.00 -39.34 23.20
N THR A 168 88.04 -39.97 23.89
CA THR A 168 88.31 -41.13 24.75
C THR A 168 88.65 -42.42 24.01
N HIS A 169 88.59 -42.42 22.67
CA HIS A 169 88.89 -43.56 21.79
C HIS A 169 88.00 -44.80 22.06
N THR A 170 86.77 -44.55 22.52
CA THR A 170 85.65 -45.51 22.61
C THR A 170 85.02 -45.72 21.23
N ASP A 171 84.12 -46.71 21.06
CA ASP A 171 83.46 -47.07 19.78
C ASP A 171 82.44 -46.01 19.29
N ASN A 172 82.88 -44.76 19.20
CA ASN A 172 82.07 -43.55 19.06
C ASN A 172 81.85 -43.09 17.59
N ASN A 173 82.50 -43.69 16.59
CA ASN A 173 82.20 -43.53 15.15
C ASN A 173 82.23 -42.06 14.63
N ASN A 174 83.13 -41.25 15.18
CA ASN A 174 83.34 -39.85 14.86
C ASN A 174 84.17 -39.64 13.56
N ILE A 175 83.99 -38.54 12.84
CA ILE A 175 84.75 -38.20 11.60
C ILE A 175 85.26 -36.75 11.69
N PHE A 176 86.54 -36.55 12.04
CA PHE A 176 87.16 -35.23 12.21
C PHE A 176 88.27 -34.97 11.18
N LEU A 177 88.10 -33.96 10.33
CA LEU A 177 88.97 -33.64 9.19
C LEU A 177 89.31 -32.13 9.17
N GLY A 178 90.41 -31.74 9.80
CA GLY A 178 90.85 -30.34 9.89
C GLY A 178 91.78 -30.05 11.07
N ASN A 179 92.41 -28.87 11.09
CA ASN A 179 93.19 -28.40 12.26
C ASN A 179 92.24 -28.22 13.45
N GLN A 180 92.56 -28.79 14.62
CA GLN A 180 91.76 -28.71 15.85
C GLN A 180 90.27 -29.10 15.69
N SER A 181 89.95 -29.93 14.71
CA SER A 181 88.58 -30.39 14.48
C SER A 181 88.22 -31.47 15.50
N GLY A 182 87.15 -31.26 16.29
CA GLY A 182 86.81 -32.18 17.37
C GLY A 182 87.82 -32.22 18.53
N LYS A 183 88.61 -31.16 18.76
CA LYS A 183 89.75 -31.20 19.69
C LYS A 183 89.36 -31.52 21.14
N ASN A 184 88.35 -30.84 21.69
CA ASN A 184 87.87 -30.98 23.07
C ASN A 184 86.55 -31.79 23.13
N ILE A 185 86.45 -32.84 22.33
CA ILE A 185 85.38 -33.85 22.45
C ILE A 185 85.90 -34.96 23.36
N THR A 186 85.14 -35.39 24.35
CA THR A 186 85.54 -36.51 25.23
C THR A 186 84.71 -37.77 24.99
N GLU A 187 83.37 -37.65 25.01
CA GLU A 187 82.46 -38.80 25.12
C GLU A 187 81.33 -38.81 24.06
N GLY A 188 81.24 -37.79 23.20
CA GLY A 188 80.20 -37.68 22.18
C GLY A 188 80.40 -38.57 20.95
N GLU A 189 79.32 -39.16 20.44
CA GLU A 189 79.32 -40.16 19.37
C GLU A 189 78.70 -39.66 18.04
N PHE A 190 79.03 -40.32 16.94
CA PHE A 190 78.52 -40.12 15.58
C PHE A 190 78.64 -38.67 15.06
N ASN A 191 79.63 -37.94 15.55
CA ASN A 191 79.88 -36.55 15.19
C ASN A 191 80.76 -36.45 13.94
N ILE A 192 80.36 -35.60 12.99
CA ILE A 192 81.15 -35.24 11.80
C ILE A 192 81.65 -33.80 11.99
N ALA A 193 82.96 -33.58 11.94
CA ALA A 193 83.56 -32.26 11.98
C ALA A 193 84.58 -32.09 10.85
N ILE A 194 84.38 -31.14 9.93
CA ILE A 194 85.22 -30.97 8.73
C ILE A 194 85.56 -29.49 8.55
N GLY A 195 86.77 -29.10 8.92
CA GLY A 195 87.29 -27.74 8.81
C GLY A 195 88.21 -27.36 9.97
N ASP A 196 88.93 -26.25 9.82
CA ASP A 196 89.68 -25.66 10.94
C ASP A 196 88.73 -25.29 12.09
N SER A 197 89.00 -25.81 13.28
CA SER A 197 88.25 -25.62 14.52
C SER A 197 86.76 -25.98 14.42
N ALA A 198 86.36 -26.88 13.52
CA ALA A 198 84.99 -27.39 13.46
C ALA A 198 84.71 -28.31 14.67
N LEU A 199 83.59 -28.09 15.37
CA LEU A 199 83.22 -28.76 16.63
C LEU A 199 84.37 -28.77 17.65
N TYR A 200 84.99 -27.61 17.88
CA TYR A 200 86.24 -27.50 18.66
C TYR A 200 86.07 -27.97 20.11
N SER A 201 84.95 -27.65 20.77
CA SER A 201 84.53 -28.24 22.05
C SER A 201 83.23 -29.03 21.92
N ASN A 202 83.08 -30.03 22.81
CA ASN A 202 81.88 -30.82 23.00
C ASN A 202 82.01 -31.53 24.37
N GLU A 203 81.89 -30.74 25.44
CA GLU A 203 82.17 -31.12 26.82
C GLU A 203 80.90 -31.57 27.57
N ASN A 204 80.95 -32.76 28.19
CA ASN A 204 79.83 -33.41 28.88
C ASN A 204 79.32 -32.62 30.11
N ASP A 205 78.01 -32.71 30.40
CA ASP A 205 77.34 -32.15 31.58
C ASP A 205 76.90 -33.27 32.55
N ILE A 206 76.45 -32.90 33.74
CA ILE A 206 76.16 -33.75 34.91
C ILE A 206 74.99 -34.76 34.67
N TRP A 207 74.44 -34.83 33.46
CA TRP A 207 73.19 -35.53 33.11
C TRP A 207 73.33 -36.54 31.95
N ASP A 208 74.54 -37.06 31.71
CA ASP A 208 74.81 -38.06 30.64
C ASP A 208 74.40 -37.56 29.24
N ASN A 209 74.70 -36.29 28.93
CA ASN A 209 74.39 -35.69 27.64
C ASN A 209 75.67 -35.28 26.90
N TYR A 210 76.10 -36.13 25.96
CA TYR A 210 77.47 -36.12 25.42
C TYR A 210 77.67 -35.31 24.13
N GLY A 211 76.63 -34.61 23.63
CA GLY A 211 76.73 -33.83 22.38
C GLY A 211 76.94 -34.71 21.14
N SER A 212 76.08 -35.71 20.93
CA SER A 212 76.19 -36.69 19.85
C SER A 212 75.43 -36.30 18.58
N TYR A 213 75.72 -36.99 17.48
CA TYR A 213 75.06 -36.88 16.16
C TYR A 213 75.18 -35.49 15.48
N ASN A 214 76.16 -34.67 15.87
CA ASN A 214 76.37 -33.35 15.28
C ASN A 214 77.16 -33.40 13.97
N THR A 215 76.79 -32.57 12.98
CA THR A 215 77.51 -32.41 11.70
C THR A 215 77.98 -30.97 11.52
N ALA A 216 79.25 -30.68 11.79
CA ALA A 216 79.89 -29.36 11.68
C ALA A 216 80.88 -29.30 10.50
N ILE A 217 80.51 -28.65 9.40
CA ILE A 217 81.33 -28.57 8.17
C ILE A 217 81.60 -27.10 7.82
N GLY A 218 82.85 -26.66 8.01
CA GLY A 218 83.30 -25.30 7.75
C GLY A 218 84.22 -24.75 8.85
N ASN A 219 84.96 -23.67 8.54
CA ASN A 219 85.83 -23.02 9.52
C ASN A 219 85.03 -22.50 10.72
N ALA A 220 85.38 -22.99 11.91
CA ALA A 220 84.71 -22.72 13.18
C ALA A 220 83.19 -22.95 13.17
N ALA A 221 82.72 -23.93 12.37
CA ALA A 221 81.35 -24.45 12.50
C ALA A 221 81.18 -25.10 13.88
N MET A 222 80.10 -24.75 14.59
CA MET A 222 79.74 -25.32 15.90
C MET A 222 80.86 -25.27 16.95
N ARG A 223 81.68 -24.20 16.93
CA ARG A 223 82.97 -24.16 17.66
C ARG A 223 82.83 -24.48 19.15
N ASN A 224 81.85 -23.89 19.84
CA ASN A 224 81.80 -23.86 21.30
C ASN A 224 80.80 -24.84 21.92
N ASN A 225 80.41 -25.92 21.20
CA ASN A 225 79.44 -26.90 21.69
C ASN A 225 79.84 -27.47 23.06
N THR A 226 78.85 -27.79 23.88
CA THR A 226 79.06 -28.57 25.11
C THR A 226 78.27 -29.88 25.00
N THR A 227 76.95 -29.79 25.03
CA THR A 227 76.04 -30.94 25.16
C THR A 227 74.91 -30.97 24.14
N GLY A 228 74.82 -29.99 23.24
CA GLY A 228 73.80 -29.95 22.21
C GLY A 228 73.93 -31.10 21.21
N ASN A 229 72.88 -31.93 21.08
CA ASN A 229 72.80 -33.07 20.15
C ASN A 229 72.18 -32.72 18.78
N ASP A 230 72.35 -33.60 17.79
CA ASP A 230 71.62 -33.62 16.50
C ASP A 230 71.76 -32.33 15.65
N ASN A 231 72.72 -31.45 15.93
CA ASN A 231 72.84 -30.18 15.22
C ASN A 231 73.56 -30.36 13.87
N THR A 232 73.20 -29.60 12.85
CA THR A 232 73.86 -29.58 11.53
C THR A 232 74.32 -28.16 11.20
N ALA A 233 75.62 -27.89 11.22
CA ALA A 233 76.23 -26.59 10.96
C ALA A 233 77.15 -26.64 9.72
N LEU A 234 76.65 -26.19 8.56
CA LEU A 234 77.37 -26.19 7.27
C LEU A 234 77.70 -24.74 6.84
N GLY A 235 78.87 -24.23 7.25
CA GLY A 235 79.33 -22.90 6.88
C GLY A 235 80.43 -22.34 7.79
N ASN A 236 80.96 -21.17 7.44
CA ASN A 236 81.87 -20.44 8.32
C ASN A 236 81.09 -19.83 9.50
N GLN A 237 81.53 -20.12 10.73
CA GLN A 237 80.89 -19.66 11.97
C GLN A 237 79.38 -19.99 12.09
N ALA A 238 78.92 -21.02 11.38
CA ALA A 238 77.58 -21.59 11.55
C ALA A 238 77.46 -22.19 12.96
N LEU A 239 76.39 -21.85 13.70
CA LEU A 239 76.13 -22.33 15.07
C LEU A 239 77.27 -22.05 16.10
N TYR A 240 78.13 -21.06 15.87
CA TYR A 240 79.43 -20.90 16.54
C TYR A 240 79.44 -20.98 18.08
N ASN A 241 78.50 -20.30 18.76
CA ASN A 241 78.44 -20.23 20.24
C ASN A 241 77.56 -21.30 20.91
N ASN A 242 76.96 -22.24 20.16
CA ASN A 242 76.02 -23.21 20.72
C ASN A 242 76.63 -23.92 21.92
N THR A 243 75.87 -24.15 23.00
CA THR A 243 76.35 -24.91 24.16
C THR A 243 75.52 -26.17 24.31
N SER A 244 74.25 -26.01 24.71
CA SER A 244 73.31 -27.10 25.00
C SER A 244 72.13 -27.19 24.02
N GLY A 245 71.99 -26.23 23.09
CA GLY A 245 70.93 -26.24 22.09
C GLY A 245 70.98 -27.47 21.18
N GLU A 246 69.86 -28.17 21.03
CA GLU A 246 69.76 -29.41 20.22
C GLU A 246 69.03 -29.21 18.89
N LYS A 247 69.27 -30.12 17.93
CA LYS A 247 68.47 -30.29 16.70
C LYS A 247 68.41 -29.02 15.82
N ASN A 248 69.40 -28.13 15.95
CA ASN A 248 69.47 -26.91 15.16
C ASN A 248 70.14 -27.18 13.80
N ILE A 249 69.58 -26.65 12.72
CA ILE A 249 70.14 -26.67 11.37
C ILE A 249 70.64 -25.27 11.03
N SER A 250 71.88 -25.12 10.62
CA SER A 250 72.55 -23.84 10.33
C SER A 250 73.37 -23.99 9.05
N ILE A 251 72.99 -23.30 7.97
CA ILE A 251 73.61 -23.46 6.65
C ILE A 251 73.97 -22.08 6.07
N VAL A 252 75.17 -21.97 5.51
CA VAL A 252 75.85 -20.74 5.06
C VAL A 252 76.36 -19.89 6.24
N ASN A 253 77.06 -18.79 5.95
CA ASN A 253 77.92 -18.04 6.90
C ASN A 253 77.12 -17.34 8.02
N GLY A 254 77.57 -17.54 9.27
CA GLY A 254 77.13 -16.77 10.44
C GLY A 254 75.67 -17.00 10.85
N SER A 255 75.00 -18.01 10.32
CA SER A 255 73.69 -18.43 10.81
C SER A 255 73.78 -18.92 12.27
N LEU A 256 72.78 -18.58 13.10
CA LEU A 256 72.64 -19.02 14.50
C LEU A 256 73.92 -18.80 15.35
N LYS A 257 74.73 -17.80 15.01
CA LYS A 257 76.08 -17.63 15.55
C LYS A 257 76.13 -17.39 17.05
N ALA A 258 75.14 -16.68 17.61
CA ALA A 258 75.05 -16.40 19.04
C ALA A 258 74.27 -17.44 19.86
N ASN A 259 73.77 -18.52 19.23
CA ASN A 259 72.92 -19.50 19.90
C ASN A 259 73.66 -20.12 21.09
N THR A 260 72.97 -20.43 22.18
CA THR A 260 73.55 -21.13 23.34
C THR A 260 72.68 -22.33 23.73
N GLU A 261 71.44 -22.06 24.14
CA GLU A 261 70.48 -23.05 24.64
C GLU A 261 69.30 -23.27 23.67
N GLY A 262 69.13 -22.38 22.69
CA GLY A 262 68.05 -22.44 21.71
C GLY A 262 68.07 -23.74 20.92
N SER A 263 66.93 -24.44 20.84
CA SER A 263 66.83 -25.76 20.20
C SER A 263 65.84 -25.76 19.04
N GLU A 264 65.93 -26.75 18.15
CA GLU A 264 65.06 -26.94 16.96
C GLU A 264 65.06 -25.78 15.95
N ASN A 265 66.05 -24.89 15.96
CA ASN A 265 66.09 -23.74 15.06
C ASN A 265 66.68 -24.11 13.68
N ILE A 266 66.08 -23.62 12.60
CA ILE A 266 66.56 -23.79 11.21
C ILE A 266 66.97 -22.44 10.65
N GLY A 267 68.26 -22.19 10.47
CA GLY A 267 68.83 -21.01 9.81
C GLY A 267 69.50 -21.37 8.47
N ILE A 268 69.06 -20.81 7.35
CA ILE A 268 69.63 -21.08 6.02
C ILE A 268 69.83 -19.77 5.24
N GLY A 269 71.07 -19.34 5.06
CA GLY A 269 71.43 -18.12 4.34
C GLY A 269 72.51 -17.29 5.04
N PHE A 270 72.69 -16.04 4.61
CA PHE A 270 73.64 -15.13 5.25
C PHE A 270 73.05 -14.54 6.54
N GLN A 271 73.63 -14.91 7.68
CA GLN A 271 73.30 -14.41 9.02
C GLN A 271 71.82 -14.53 9.50
N PRO A 272 71.02 -15.56 9.13
CA PRO A 272 69.72 -15.77 9.76
C PRO A 272 69.88 -16.19 11.23
N LEU A 273 69.00 -15.68 12.10
CA LEU A 273 69.03 -15.89 13.57
C LEU A 273 70.39 -15.54 14.23
N TYR A 274 71.12 -14.55 13.70
CA TYR A 274 72.49 -14.22 14.13
C TYR A 274 72.63 -13.98 15.64
N ASN A 275 71.67 -13.25 16.27
CA ASN A 275 71.69 -12.90 17.69
C ASN A 275 70.84 -13.82 18.59
N ASN A 276 70.27 -14.91 18.05
CA ASN A 276 69.45 -15.83 18.84
C ASN A 276 70.32 -16.47 19.93
N THR A 277 69.85 -16.58 21.17
CA THR A 277 70.57 -17.22 22.29
C THR A 277 69.79 -18.41 22.83
N THR A 278 68.56 -18.16 23.28
CA THR A 278 67.67 -19.18 23.90
C THR A 278 66.35 -19.38 23.14
N GLY A 279 66.06 -18.54 22.13
CA GLY A 279 64.90 -18.71 21.26
C GLY A 279 64.90 -20.08 20.56
N SER A 280 63.76 -20.75 20.51
CA SER A 280 63.65 -22.16 20.07
C SER A 280 62.54 -22.38 19.04
N SER A 281 62.68 -23.46 18.27
CA SER A 281 61.77 -23.89 17.19
C SER A 281 61.52 -22.81 16.13
N ASN A 282 62.51 -21.95 15.83
CA ASN A 282 62.40 -20.90 14.82
C ASN A 282 62.95 -21.34 13.45
N ILE A 283 62.27 -20.99 12.37
CA ILE A 283 62.73 -21.19 10.99
C ILE A 283 63.08 -19.82 10.39
N ALA A 284 64.28 -19.68 9.81
CA ALA A 284 64.83 -18.44 9.26
C ALA A 284 65.62 -18.74 7.96
N ILE A 285 65.02 -18.47 6.81
CA ILE A 285 65.58 -18.76 5.50
C ILE A 285 65.66 -17.47 4.67
N GLY A 286 66.87 -17.08 4.26
CA GLY A 286 67.13 -15.82 3.56
C GLY A 286 67.97 -14.83 4.38
N GLU A 287 68.44 -13.78 3.71
CA GLU A 287 69.41 -12.82 4.25
C GLU A 287 68.86 -12.05 5.47
N VAL A 288 69.60 -12.10 6.57
CA VAL A 288 69.31 -11.42 7.86
C VAL A 288 67.86 -11.60 8.35
N SER A 289 67.25 -12.75 8.04
CA SER A 289 65.94 -13.16 8.56
C SER A 289 66.03 -13.50 10.06
N LEU A 290 65.08 -13.01 10.86
CA LEU A 290 65.11 -13.10 12.33
C LEU A 290 66.44 -12.61 12.99
N TYR A 291 67.21 -11.75 12.33
CA TYR A 291 68.58 -11.40 12.74
C TYR A 291 68.71 -10.89 14.18
N TRP A 292 67.80 -10.02 14.63
CA TRP A 292 67.83 -9.44 15.99
C TRP A 292 67.12 -10.26 17.06
N ASN A 293 66.45 -11.37 16.69
CA ASN A 293 65.81 -12.24 17.68
C ASN A 293 66.84 -12.74 18.70
N THR A 294 66.50 -12.73 19.97
CA THR A 294 67.32 -13.25 21.08
C THR A 294 66.69 -14.47 21.73
N VAL A 295 65.46 -14.31 22.23
CA VAL A 295 64.78 -15.26 23.14
C VAL A 295 63.42 -15.74 22.64
N LEU A 296 62.92 -15.20 21.51
CA LEU A 296 61.58 -15.48 21.04
C LEU A 296 61.54 -16.80 20.26
N SER A 297 60.41 -17.49 20.35
CA SER A 297 60.27 -18.87 19.90
C SER A 297 59.08 -19.08 18.96
N LYS A 298 59.18 -20.13 18.12
CA LYS A 298 58.15 -20.60 17.18
C LYS A 298 57.82 -19.64 16.03
N ASN A 299 58.82 -18.91 15.54
CA ASN A 299 58.66 -18.02 14.38
C ASN A 299 59.06 -18.72 13.07
N ILE A 300 58.42 -18.35 11.97
CA ILE A 300 58.81 -18.74 10.61
C ILE A 300 59.11 -17.47 9.82
N ALA A 301 60.32 -17.33 9.32
CA ALA A 301 60.80 -16.22 8.49
C ALA A 301 61.43 -16.79 7.21
N ILE A 302 60.85 -16.51 6.04
CA ILE A 302 61.32 -17.01 4.74
C ILE A 302 61.34 -15.84 3.76
N GLY A 303 62.51 -15.23 3.58
CA GLY A 303 62.72 -14.04 2.77
C GLY A 303 63.76 -13.11 3.40
N ASN A 304 64.36 -12.25 2.58
CA ASN A 304 65.31 -11.27 3.07
C ASN A 304 64.61 -10.28 4.01
N PHE A 305 65.25 -9.95 5.14
CA PHE A 305 64.70 -9.10 6.20
C PHE A 305 63.35 -9.58 6.82
N ALA A 306 62.89 -10.81 6.54
CA ALA A 306 61.69 -11.35 7.17
C ALA A 306 61.86 -11.42 8.69
N LEU A 307 60.94 -10.80 9.45
CA LEU A 307 61.00 -10.62 10.91
C LEU A 307 62.33 -10.00 11.43
N HIS A 308 63.07 -9.23 10.61
CA HIS A 308 64.43 -8.76 10.91
C HIS A 308 64.62 -8.16 12.32
N ASN A 309 63.78 -7.21 12.71
CA ASN A 309 63.92 -6.39 13.91
C ASN A 309 63.12 -6.92 15.11
N GLN A 310 63.06 -8.25 15.30
CA GLN A 310 62.52 -8.82 16.53
C GLN A 310 63.38 -8.33 17.69
N SER A 311 62.84 -7.44 18.52
CA SER A 311 63.67 -6.70 19.48
C SER A 311 64.06 -7.50 20.70
N TYR A 312 65.10 -6.99 21.36
CA TYR A 312 65.82 -7.53 22.52
C TYR A 312 64.92 -7.69 23.76
N SER A 313 64.04 -8.69 23.77
CA SER A 313 63.42 -9.17 25.00
C SER A 313 64.43 -10.00 25.79
N THR A 314 64.34 -9.94 27.12
CA THR A 314 65.20 -10.69 28.06
C THR A 314 64.50 -11.91 28.66
N ILE A 315 63.23 -12.15 28.31
CA ILE A 315 62.41 -13.25 28.83
C ILE A 315 61.93 -14.09 27.63
N PRO A 316 62.23 -15.40 27.57
CA PRO A 316 61.75 -16.25 26.48
C PRO A 316 60.21 -16.39 26.47
N PHE A 317 59.60 -16.26 25.29
CA PHE A 317 58.20 -16.63 25.07
C PHE A 317 57.92 -17.01 23.61
N ASN A 318 56.80 -17.71 23.39
CA ASN A 318 56.32 -18.06 22.05
C ASN A 318 55.63 -16.85 21.40
N THR A 319 56.10 -16.46 20.22
CA THR A 319 55.47 -15.38 19.42
C THR A 319 54.66 -15.89 18.24
N ASN A 320 54.91 -17.12 17.76
CA ASN A 320 54.11 -17.81 16.73
C ASN A 320 53.89 -17.01 15.43
N ASN A 321 54.83 -16.14 15.04
CA ASN A 321 54.68 -15.31 13.83
C ASN A 321 55.14 -16.05 12.58
N ILE A 322 54.44 -15.86 11.46
CA ILE A 322 54.79 -16.38 10.14
C ILE A 322 55.02 -15.21 9.19
N ALA A 323 56.20 -15.13 8.57
CA ALA A 323 56.62 -14.08 7.65
C ALA A 323 57.28 -14.72 6.40
N ILE A 324 56.63 -14.63 5.24
CA ILE A 324 57.08 -15.26 4.00
C ILE A 324 57.09 -14.21 2.88
N GLY A 325 58.26 -13.70 2.54
CA GLY A 325 58.47 -12.63 1.57
C GLY A 325 59.53 -11.63 2.04
N ASP A 326 60.05 -10.84 1.10
CA ASP A 326 60.96 -9.74 1.43
C ASP A 326 60.29 -8.75 2.38
N SER A 327 61.01 -8.39 3.46
CA SER A 327 60.57 -7.40 4.46
C SER A 327 59.23 -7.70 5.15
N ALA A 328 58.72 -8.94 5.08
CA ALA A 328 57.50 -9.35 5.78
C ALA A 328 57.69 -9.26 7.30
N LEU A 329 56.77 -8.60 8.01
CA LEU A 329 56.85 -8.33 9.47
C LEU A 329 58.21 -7.72 9.94
N CYS A 330 58.95 -7.03 9.07
CA CYS A 330 60.36 -6.71 9.35
C CYS A 330 60.61 -5.81 10.57
N MET A 331 59.64 -4.96 10.97
CA MET A 331 59.73 -4.10 12.15
C MET A 331 59.01 -4.63 13.40
N ASN A 332 58.43 -5.85 13.34
CA ASN A 332 57.64 -6.43 14.44
C ASN A 332 58.41 -6.45 15.76
N ASN A 333 57.89 -5.79 16.79
CA ASN A 333 58.63 -5.43 18.01
C ASN A 333 57.91 -5.93 19.29
N PRO A 334 57.93 -7.26 19.55
CA PRO A 334 57.29 -7.87 20.70
C PRO A 334 58.11 -7.63 21.98
N THR A 335 57.99 -6.42 22.54
CA THR A 335 58.68 -5.99 23.77
C THR A 335 58.27 -6.77 25.02
N PHE A 336 57.02 -7.23 25.09
CA PHE A 336 56.44 -7.95 26.22
C PHE A 336 55.52 -9.08 25.75
N PHE A 337 55.22 -10.02 26.65
CA PHE A 337 54.31 -11.14 26.40
C PHE A 337 52.94 -10.68 25.86
N ASN A 338 52.43 -11.37 24.84
CA ASN A 338 51.12 -11.11 24.20
C ASN A 338 50.99 -9.76 23.46
N ASN A 339 52.11 -9.16 23.03
CA ASN A 339 52.20 -8.13 22.00
C ASN A 339 52.99 -8.67 20.79
N GLY A 340 52.68 -8.21 19.57
CA GLY A 340 53.46 -8.52 18.37
C GLY A 340 53.49 -10.01 17.99
N CYS A 341 52.42 -10.76 18.29
CA CYS A 341 52.37 -12.22 18.23
C CYS A 341 51.20 -12.77 17.37
N ASN A 342 51.30 -14.05 17.02
CA ASN A 342 50.33 -14.80 16.20
C ASN A 342 50.00 -14.13 14.85
N ASN A 343 50.91 -13.30 14.32
CA ASN A 343 50.70 -12.61 13.05
C ASN A 343 51.16 -13.49 11.88
N VAL A 344 50.39 -13.50 10.81
CA VAL A 344 50.73 -14.17 9.54
C VAL A 344 50.92 -13.09 8.48
N ALA A 345 52.04 -13.11 7.77
CA ALA A 345 52.41 -12.16 6.73
C ALA A 345 53.04 -12.89 5.54
N VAL A 346 52.36 -12.89 4.38
CA VAL A 346 52.81 -13.57 3.17
C VAL A 346 52.79 -12.60 2.00
N GLY A 347 53.96 -12.24 1.47
CA GLY A 347 54.16 -11.28 0.39
C GLY A 347 55.11 -10.15 0.77
N VAL A 348 55.68 -9.50 -0.26
CA VAL A 348 56.64 -8.39 -0.09
C VAL A 348 56.02 -7.25 0.72
N ALA A 349 56.73 -6.79 1.75
CA ALA A 349 56.32 -5.73 2.67
C ALA A 349 54.93 -5.92 3.31
N SER A 350 54.47 -7.17 3.44
CA SER A 350 53.25 -7.52 4.19
C SER A 350 53.46 -7.31 5.69
N LEU A 351 52.54 -6.57 6.32
CA LEU A 351 52.51 -6.25 7.76
C LEU A 351 53.85 -5.69 8.30
N SER A 352 54.62 -5.00 7.45
CA SER A 352 56.03 -4.71 7.70
C SER A 352 56.30 -3.75 8.85
N HIS A 353 55.45 -2.74 9.07
CA HIS A 353 55.58 -1.76 10.15
C HIS A 353 54.75 -2.10 11.40
N ASN A 354 54.34 -3.37 11.58
CA ASN A 354 53.75 -3.80 12.85
C ASN A 354 54.74 -3.57 14.00
N THR A 355 54.25 -3.08 15.13
CA THR A 355 55.08 -2.91 16.34
C THR A 355 54.57 -3.83 17.44
N THR A 356 53.31 -3.70 17.83
CA THR A 356 52.69 -4.48 18.93
C THR A 356 51.39 -5.17 18.54
N GLY A 357 50.83 -4.91 17.36
CA GLY A 357 49.59 -5.54 16.89
C GLY A 357 49.71 -7.06 16.80
N LYS A 358 48.61 -7.78 17.02
CA LYS A 358 48.57 -9.26 17.08
C LYS A 358 47.39 -9.88 16.37
N ASN A 359 47.49 -11.20 16.14
CA ASN A 359 46.49 -12.03 15.46
C ASN A 359 46.15 -11.56 14.02
N ASN A 360 46.96 -10.68 13.42
CA ASN A 360 46.68 -10.14 12.09
C ASN A 360 47.08 -11.15 11.00
N THR A 361 46.26 -11.28 9.96
CA THR A 361 46.52 -12.14 8.79
C THR A 361 46.66 -11.29 7.54
N ALA A 362 47.86 -11.18 6.99
CA ALA A 362 48.22 -10.43 5.80
C ALA A 362 48.71 -11.38 4.69
N PHE A 363 48.02 -11.43 3.55
CA PHE A 363 48.38 -12.25 2.40
C PHE A 363 48.30 -11.43 1.11
N GLY A 364 49.44 -10.93 0.65
CA GLY A 364 49.57 -10.12 -0.56
C GLY A 364 50.61 -9.01 -0.42
N SER A 365 51.17 -8.57 -1.54
CA SER A 365 52.16 -7.48 -1.55
C SER A 365 51.56 -6.20 -0.95
N HIS A 366 52.26 -5.63 0.01
CA HIS A 366 51.87 -4.42 0.75
C HIS A 366 50.49 -4.49 1.44
N SER A 367 50.07 -5.68 1.87
CA SER A 367 48.91 -5.85 2.76
C SER A 367 49.28 -5.48 4.21
N LEU A 368 48.42 -4.73 4.92
CA LEU A 368 48.61 -4.28 6.31
C LEU A 368 49.94 -3.50 6.59
N THR A 369 50.59 -2.95 5.56
CA THR A 369 51.97 -2.41 5.62
C THR A 369 52.23 -1.45 6.79
N ASN A 370 51.30 -0.56 7.12
CA ASN A 370 51.47 0.48 8.14
C ASN A 370 50.77 0.20 9.49
N ASN A 371 50.16 -0.99 9.67
CA ASN A 371 49.42 -1.30 10.89
C ASN A 371 50.34 -1.42 12.11
N ALA A 372 50.49 -0.35 12.90
CA ALA A 372 51.45 -0.32 14.00
C ALA A 372 50.98 -1.10 15.25
N THR A 373 49.70 -0.96 15.64
CA THR A 373 49.16 -1.54 16.89
C THR A 373 47.79 -2.21 16.77
N GLY A 374 47.18 -2.20 15.58
CA GLY A 374 45.86 -2.79 15.33
C GLY A 374 45.87 -4.32 15.38
N ASN A 375 44.76 -4.92 15.79
CA ASN A 375 44.66 -6.34 16.12
C ASN A 375 43.55 -7.04 15.34
N ASP A 376 43.70 -8.37 15.19
CA ASP A 376 42.66 -9.26 14.67
C ASP A 376 42.17 -8.87 13.24
N ASN A 377 42.99 -8.13 12.48
CA ASN A 377 42.67 -7.73 11.10
C ASN A 377 43.05 -8.83 10.09
N THR A 378 42.23 -9.01 9.07
CA THR A 378 42.50 -9.90 7.92
C THR A 378 42.61 -9.08 6.64
N ALA A 379 43.72 -9.17 5.91
CA ALA A 379 43.99 -8.47 4.66
C ALA A 379 44.52 -9.44 3.59
N ILE A 380 43.70 -9.74 2.58
CA ILE A 380 44.03 -10.70 1.51
C ILE A 380 44.02 -10.00 0.15
N GLY A 381 45.21 -9.63 -0.32
CA GLY A 381 45.51 -9.13 -1.65
C GLY A 381 46.39 -7.88 -1.65
N TYR A 382 46.40 -7.13 -2.76
CA TYR A 382 47.31 -6.00 -2.97
C TYR A 382 46.78 -4.73 -2.29
N LEU A 383 47.62 -4.06 -1.48
CA LEU A 383 47.29 -2.82 -0.75
C LEU A 383 45.99 -2.89 0.09
N CYS A 384 45.59 -4.07 0.57
CA CYS A 384 44.51 -4.18 1.55
C CYS A 384 44.97 -3.68 2.92
N LEU A 385 44.19 -2.81 3.57
CA LEU A 385 44.55 -2.16 4.85
C LEU A 385 45.94 -1.50 4.82
N PHE A 386 46.29 -0.87 3.70
CA PHE A 386 47.63 -0.31 3.48
C PHE A 386 48.00 0.79 4.48
N SER A 387 47.13 1.79 4.67
CA SER A 387 47.37 2.90 5.60
C SER A 387 46.33 2.96 6.71
N GLY A 388 46.77 2.63 7.92
CA GLY A 388 46.04 2.82 9.17
C GLY A 388 46.94 2.42 10.35
N TYR A 389 46.85 3.12 11.49
CA TYR A 389 47.85 3.01 12.57
C TYR A 389 47.41 2.12 13.74
N THR A 390 46.12 2.07 14.05
CA THR A 390 45.59 1.53 15.33
C THR A 390 44.39 0.61 15.21
N TYR A 391 43.79 0.48 14.01
CA TYR A 391 42.44 -0.05 13.82
C TYR A 391 42.38 -1.58 13.87
N SER A 392 41.28 -2.13 14.37
CA SER A 392 41.13 -3.55 14.71
C SER A 392 39.85 -4.18 14.16
N ASN A 393 39.81 -5.51 14.13
CA ASN A 393 38.68 -6.35 13.66
C ASN A 393 38.32 -6.19 12.16
N ASN A 394 39.16 -5.55 11.34
CA ASN A 394 38.82 -5.26 9.95
C ASN A 394 39.13 -6.44 9.01
N THR A 395 38.20 -6.76 8.10
CA THR A 395 38.37 -7.82 7.08
C THR A 395 38.39 -7.21 5.68
N ALA A 396 39.52 -7.26 4.99
CA ALA A 396 39.74 -6.74 3.65
C ALA A 396 40.18 -7.87 2.70
N ILE A 397 39.43 -8.13 1.63
CA ILE A 397 39.73 -9.18 0.65
C ILE A 397 39.56 -8.64 -0.77
N GLY A 398 40.67 -8.48 -1.50
CA GLY A 398 40.68 -8.00 -2.88
C GLY A 398 41.89 -7.15 -3.23
N SER A 399 41.70 -6.14 -4.08
CA SER A 399 42.77 -5.18 -4.41
C SER A 399 42.31 -3.80 -3.98
N GLN A 400 43.11 -3.16 -3.12
CA GLN A 400 42.82 -1.88 -2.47
C GLN A 400 41.51 -1.85 -1.64
N ALA A 401 41.08 -2.98 -1.07
CA ALA A 401 39.96 -3.00 -0.11
C ALA A 401 40.43 -2.44 1.24
N LEU A 402 39.66 -1.51 1.85
CA LEU A 402 40.07 -0.79 3.07
C LEU A 402 41.48 -0.17 2.96
N SER A 403 41.87 0.31 1.76
CA SER A 403 43.23 0.81 1.50
C SER A 403 43.59 2.00 2.40
N VAL A 404 42.62 2.88 2.66
CA VAL A 404 42.69 3.99 3.60
C VAL A 404 41.50 3.83 4.56
N ASN A 405 41.75 3.29 5.75
CA ASN A 405 40.71 3.02 6.73
C ASN A 405 41.06 3.67 8.07
N LEU A 406 40.10 4.38 8.67
CA LEU A 406 40.23 5.04 9.97
C LEU A 406 39.27 4.49 11.06
N GLY A 407 38.43 3.50 10.74
CA GLY A 407 37.43 2.94 11.65
C GLY A 407 37.56 1.43 11.90
N ASP A 408 36.93 0.96 12.98
CA ASP A 408 36.95 -0.45 13.41
C ASP A 408 35.74 -1.26 12.92
N ASP A 409 35.82 -2.59 13.05
CA ASP A 409 34.76 -3.57 12.74
C ASP A 409 34.31 -3.60 11.24
N ASN A 410 35.11 -3.09 10.30
CA ASN A 410 34.71 -2.99 8.89
C ASN A 410 35.02 -4.26 8.06
N THR A 411 34.10 -4.66 7.18
CA THR A 411 34.27 -5.79 6.25
C THR A 411 34.18 -5.32 4.79
N ALA A 412 35.18 -5.63 3.97
CA ALA A 412 35.32 -5.18 2.59
C ALA A 412 35.82 -6.31 1.67
N ILE A 413 35.00 -6.76 0.73
CA ILE A 413 35.34 -7.85 -0.20
C ILE A 413 35.12 -7.39 -1.65
N GLY A 414 36.20 -6.98 -2.33
CA GLY A 414 36.12 -6.49 -3.71
C GLY A 414 37.34 -5.69 -4.16
N TYR A 415 37.29 -5.19 -5.41
CA TYR A 415 38.21 -4.14 -5.86
C TYR A 415 37.71 -2.78 -5.35
N ARG A 416 38.52 -2.09 -4.54
CA ARG A 416 38.18 -0.77 -3.96
C ARG A 416 36.84 -0.70 -3.20
N SER A 417 36.41 -1.82 -2.62
CA SER A 417 35.35 -1.82 -1.61
C SER A 417 35.86 -1.13 -0.34
N LEU A 418 35.14 -0.12 0.18
CA LEU A 418 35.61 0.71 1.30
C LEU A 418 37.04 1.25 1.07
N TYR A 419 37.33 1.78 -0.12
CA TYR A 419 38.69 2.22 -0.49
C TYR A 419 39.21 3.37 0.41
N ILE A 420 38.36 4.37 0.64
CA ILE A 420 38.48 5.37 1.71
C ILE A 420 37.30 5.14 2.66
N ASN A 421 37.59 4.89 3.93
CA ASN A 421 36.58 4.69 4.96
C ASN A 421 36.96 5.37 6.29
N GLU A 422 36.08 6.23 6.80
CA GLU A 422 36.23 6.85 8.13
C GLU A 422 35.25 6.29 9.18
N GLY A 423 34.21 5.57 8.76
CA GLY A 423 33.17 5.04 9.66
C GLY A 423 33.43 3.64 10.22
N GLU A 424 32.63 3.25 11.22
CA GLU A 424 32.68 1.93 11.87
C GLU A 424 31.60 0.97 11.35
N ARG A 425 31.85 -0.35 11.50
CA ARG A 425 30.85 -1.42 11.29
C ARG A 425 30.19 -1.45 9.91
N ASN A 426 30.90 -0.98 8.88
CA ASN A 426 30.43 -1.03 7.51
C ASN A 426 30.76 -2.39 6.84
N THR A 427 29.84 -2.90 6.03
CA THR A 427 30.01 -4.14 5.26
C THR A 427 29.85 -3.85 3.76
N ALA A 428 30.94 -3.87 3.00
CA ALA A 428 30.96 -3.68 1.56
C ALA A 428 31.37 -4.97 0.83
N THR A 429 30.58 -5.39 -0.14
CA THR A 429 30.87 -6.54 -1.00
C THR A 429 30.68 -6.18 -2.47
N GLY A 430 31.59 -6.69 -3.31
CA GLY A 430 31.73 -6.32 -4.71
C GLY A 430 32.47 -4.99 -4.96
N ALA A 431 32.68 -4.65 -6.22
CA ALA A 431 33.64 -3.61 -6.62
C ALA A 431 33.07 -2.19 -6.53
N LEU A 432 33.88 -1.24 -6.02
CA LEU A 432 33.51 0.17 -5.80
C LEU A 432 32.30 0.39 -4.85
N SER A 433 31.86 -0.64 -4.12
CA SER A 433 30.83 -0.51 -3.08
C SER A 433 31.41 0.25 -1.88
N LEU A 434 30.73 1.32 -1.44
CA LEU A 434 31.19 2.23 -0.38
C LEU A 434 32.62 2.77 -0.62
N SER A 435 32.99 3.12 -1.87
CA SER A 435 34.37 3.49 -2.22
C SER A 435 34.92 4.72 -1.47
N GLU A 436 34.06 5.70 -1.16
CA GLU A 436 34.38 6.87 -0.34
C GLU A 436 33.28 7.01 0.74
N ASN A 437 33.54 6.50 1.94
CA ASN A 437 32.53 6.37 2.99
C ASN A 437 32.95 7.04 4.31
N TYR A 438 32.10 7.94 4.80
CA TYR A 438 32.27 8.66 6.08
C TYR A 438 31.22 8.25 7.12
N GLY A 439 30.15 7.56 6.71
CA GLY A 439 29.09 7.05 7.59
C GLY A 439 29.36 5.66 8.17
N SER A 440 28.60 5.28 9.19
CA SER A 440 28.73 4.01 9.94
C SER A 440 27.50 3.10 9.80
N TYR A 441 27.66 1.82 10.12
CA TYR A 441 26.60 0.79 10.07
C TYR A 441 25.97 0.55 8.67
N ASN A 442 26.67 0.89 7.59
CA ASN A 442 26.17 0.70 6.22
C ASN A 442 26.46 -0.71 5.70
N THR A 443 25.50 -1.31 5.00
CA THR A 443 25.65 -2.60 4.31
C THR A 443 25.43 -2.42 2.82
N ALA A 444 26.43 -2.77 1.99
CA ALA A 444 26.42 -2.56 0.55
C ALA A 444 26.91 -3.81 -0.21
N ASN A 445 26.08 -4.33 -1.13
CA ASN A 445 26.40 -5.52 -1.90
C ASN A 445 26.15 -5.32 -3.41
N GLY A 446 27.21 -5.36 -4.21
CA GLY A 446 27.14 -5.37 -5.66
C GLY A 446 28.21 -4.51 -6.34
N TYR A 447 27.81 -3.58 -7.21
CA TYR A 447 28.75 -2.75 -7.97
C TYR A 447 28.42 -1.26 -7.83
N SER A 448 29.41 -0.46 -7.42
CA SER A 448 29.29 1.01 -7.27
C SER A 448 28.08 1.44 -6.42
N THR A 449 27.71 0.63 -5.43
CA THR A 449 26.61 0.91 -4.50
C THR A 449 27.09 1.80 -3.36
N LEU A 450 26.36 2.87 -3.02
CA LEU A 450 26.80 3.91 -2.07
C LEU A 450 28.24 4.40 -2.36
N SER A 451 28.60 4.64 -3.63
CA SER A 451 30.00 4.88 -4.02
C SER A 451 30.65 6.10 -3.35
N VAL A 452 29.85 7.12 -3.06
CA VAL A 452 30.13 8.15 -2.05
C VAL A 452 29.01 8.03 -1.01
N ASN A 453 29.32 8.19 0.28
CA ASN A 453 28.33 8.16 1.36
C ASN A 453 28.82 8.85 2.65
N GLU A 454 28.06 9.81 3.18
CA GLU A 454 28.28 10.47 4.48
C GLU A 454 27.23 10.04 5.54
N ALA A 455 26.37 9.08 5.21
CA ALA A 455 25.15 8.76 5.95
C ALA A 455 25.22 7.41 6.68
N ASP A 456 24.40 7.25 7.73
CA ASP A 456 24.37 6.04 8.55
C ASP A 456 23.21 5.09 8.22
N TYR A 457 23.37 3.82 8.61
CA TYR A 457 22.31 2.80 8.62
C TYR A 457 21.63 2.51 7.26
N ASN A 458 22.33 2.65 6.14
CA ASN A 458 21.80 2.28 4.82
C ASN A 458 22.09 0.81 4.48
N SER A 459 21.13 0.13 3.84
CA SER A 459 21.21 -1.28 3.45
C SER A 459 20.86 -1.46 1.97
N VAL A 460 21.86 -1.76 1.13
CA VAL A 460 21.75 -1.67 -0.33
C VAL A 460 22.26 -2.92 -1.07
N ILE A 461 21.53 -3.36 -2.10
CA ILE A 461 21.91 -4.49 -2.95
C ILE A 461 21.66 -4.17 -4.44
N GLY A 462 22.69 -4.24 -5.29
CA GLY A 462 22.53 -4.17 -6.74
C GLY A 462 23.67 -3.50 -7.52
N TYR A 463 23.30 -2.87 -8.63
CA TYR A 463 24.20 -2.11 -9.51
C TYR A 463 23.82 -0.63 -9.42
N GLU A 464 24.76 0.23 -9.01
CA GLU A 464 24.54 1.68 -8.83
C GLU A 464 23.35 2.03 -7.91
N THR A 465 22.99 1.13 -7.00
CA THR A 465 21.97 1.33 -5.97
C THR A 465 22.45 2.39 -4.97
N MET A 466 21.66 3.45 -4.74
CA MET A 466 22.04 4.62 -3.93
C MET A 466 23.40 5.25 -4.30
N LYS A 467 23.74 5.33 -5.59
CA LYS A 467 25.07 5.76 -6.04
C LYS A 467 25.50 7.15 -5.54
N ASN A 468 24.57 8.10 -5.50
CA ASN A 468 24.83 9.52 -5.24
C ASN A 468 24.49 9.98 -3.81
N ASN A 469 24.36 9.05 -2.85
CA ASN A 469 23.94 9.36 -1.49
C ASN A 469 24.95 10.25 -0.76
N THR A 470 24.51 11.39 -0.23
CA THR A 470 25.33 12.21 0.66
C THR A 470 24.94 11.92 2.10
N THR A 471 23.86 12.52 2.61
CA THR A 471 23.44 12.45 4.01
C THR A 471 22.19 11.61 4.28
N GLY A 472 21.58 11.05 3.23
CA GLY A 472 20.36 10.22 3.32
C GLY A 472 20.58 8.94 4.13
N SER A 473 20.01 8.88 5.34
CA SER A 473 20.21 7.79 6.31
C SER A 473 18.99 6.86 6.42
N TRP A 474 19.18 5.66 6.99
CA TRP A 474 18.11 4.68 7.25
C TRP A 474 17.39 4.14 5.99
N ASN A 475 17.99 4.22 4.80
CA ASN A 475 17.36 3.74 3.57
C ASN A 475 17.64 2.25 3.32
N THR A 476 16.63 1.52 2.82
CA THR A 476 16.77 0.14 2.35
C THR A 476 16.50 0.07 0.85
N ALA A 477 17.47 -0.40 0.07
CA ALA A 477 17.39 -0.39 -1.40
C ALA A 477 17.80 -1.74 -2.01
N THR A 478 17.06 -2.24 -2.99
CA THR A 478 17.44 -3.47 -3.72
C THR A 478 17.00 -3.41 -5.17
N GLY A 479 17.96 -3.55 -6.09
CA GLY A 479 17.74 -3.47 -7.53
C GLY A 479 18.65 -2.44 -8.20
N ALA A 480 18.93 -2.67 -9.50
CA ALA A 480 19.80 -1.80 -10.26
C ALA A 480 19.21 -0.37 -10.36
N GLN A 481 20.03 0.62 -10.03
CA GLN A 481 19.70 2.05 -9.99
C GLN A 481 18.47 2.39 -9.12
N SER A 482 18.14 1.56 -8.13
CA SER A 482 17.16 1.92 -7.12
C SER A 482 17.73 3.01 -6.19
N LEU A 483 16.93 4.03 -5.86
CA LEU A 483 17.35 5.22 -5.10
C LEU A 483 18.59 5.95 -5.70
N TYR A 484 18.86 5.82 -7.01
CA TYR A 484 20.11 6.26 -7.66
C TYR A 484 20.53 7.71 -7.33
N SER A 485 19.57 8.64 -7.36
CA SER A 485 19.81 10.08 -7.21
C SER A 485 19.70 10.62 -5.78
N ASN A 486 19.36 9.76 -4.80
CA ASN A 486 19.11 10.18 -3.42
C ASN A 486 20.30 10.95 -2.88
N SER A 487 20.08 12.14 -2.30
CA SER A 487 21.15 12.89 -1.63
C SER A 487 20.93 12.90 -0.12
N SER A 488 19.81 13.46 0.35
CA SER A 488 19.47 13.60 1.78
C SER A 488 18.18 12.90 2.20
N GLY A 489 17.46 12.25 1.27
CA GLY A 489 16.22 11.53 1.59
C GLY A 489 16.47 10.38 2.57
N CYS A 490 15.68 10.32 3.65
CA CYS A 490 15.87 9.38 4.75
C CYS A 490 14.70 8.38 4.90
N GLY A 491 15.00 7.18 5.38
CA GLY A 491 13.97 6.18 5.73
C GLY A 491 13.20 5.58 4.56
N ASN A 492 13.70 5.68 3.32
CA ASN A 492 13.03 5.15 2.14
C ASN A 492 13.27 3.64 1.98
N SER A 493 12.28 2.92 1.44
CA SER A 493 12.33 1.49 1.13
C SER A 493 12.04 1.27 -0.36
N ALA A 494 13.07 0.96 -1.16
CA ALA A 494 12.95 0.83 -2.61
C ALA A 494 13.41 -0.56 -3.11
N LEU A 495 12.52 -1.29 -3.79
CA LEU A 495 12.73 -2.66 -4.25
C LEU A 495 12.32 -2.80 -5.72
N GLY A 496 13.30 -2.75 -6.62
CA GLY A 496 13.11 -3.01 -8.05
C GLY A 496 14.04 -2.21 -8.96
N PHE A 497 13.93 -2.45 -10.27
CA PHE A 497 14.71 -1.70 -11.26
C PHE A 497 14.24 -0.25 -11.33
N GLN A 498 15.16 0.68 -11.05
CA GLN A 498 14.90 2.14 -11.06
C GLN A 498 13.72 2.58 -10.15
N ALA A 499 13.45 1.84 -9.07
CA ALA A 499 12.50 2.28 -8.03
C ALA A 499 13.08 3.46 -7.24
N LEU A 500 12.31 4.54 -7.09
CA LEU A 500 12.72 5.83 -6.48
C LEU A 500 13.93 6.51 -7.18
N TYR A 501 14.14 6.29 -8.48
CA TYR A 501 15.35 6.68 -9.22
C TYR A 501 15.77 8.15 -9.06
N SER A 502 14.83 9.09 -9.13
CA SER A 502 15.09 10.55 -9.12
C SER A 502 14.97 11.21 -7.74
N ASN A 503 14.78 10.44 -6.66
CA ASN A 503 14.62 11.01 -5.32
C ASN A 503 15.82 11.86 -4.96
N ILE A 504 15.60 13.03 -4.34
CA ILE A 504 16.68 13.92 -3.89
C ILE A 504 16.57 14.04 -2.36
N THR A 505 15.46 14.60 -1.88
CA THR A 505 15.22 14.91 -0.47
C THR A 505 14.02 14.18 0.14
N GLY A 506 13.24 13.43 -0.65
CA GLY A 506 12.02 12.76 -0.20
C GLY A 506 12.28 11.65 0.82
N ASN A 507 11.42 11.56 1.84
CA ASN A 507 11.59 10.73 3.04
C ASN A 507 10.46 9.72 3.22
N GLY A 508 10.74 8.58 3.85
CA GLY A 508 9.72 7.60 4.26
C GLY A 508 8.94 6.95 3.11
N ASN A 509 9.43 7.02 1.87
CA ASN A 509 8.74 6.48 0.70
C ASN A 509 8.94 4.96 0.57
N ILE A 510 7.87 4.23 0.23
CA ILE A 510 7.89 2.81 -0.12
C ILE A 510 7.68 2.69 -1.64
N ALA A 511 8.63 2.07 -2.35
CA ALA A 511 8.60 1.92 -3.81
C ALA A 511 8.96 0.49 -4.23
N ILE A 512 7.98 -0.31 -4.64
CA ILE A 512 8.16 -1.74 -4.94
C ILE A 512 7.73 -2.06 -6.38
N GLY A 513 8.73 -2.27 -7.25
CA GLY A 513 8.56 -2.77 -8.61
C GLY A 513 9.37 -2.00 -9.66
N TYR A 514 8.95 -2.06 -10.92
CA TYR A 514 9.66 -1.42 -12.04
C TYR A 514 9.28 0.06 -12.13
N LYS A 515 10.26 0.96 -12.01
CA LYS A 515 10.09 2.42 -12.12
C LYS A 515 8.92 2.99 -11.30
N THR A 516 8.67 2.44 -10.12
CA THR A 516 7.76 3.04 -9.14
C THR A 516 8.38 4.31 -8.55
N LEU A 517 7.62 5.41 -8.48
CA LEU A 517 8.10 6.72 -8.00
C LEU A 517 9.36 7.21 -8.76
N PHE A 518 9.42 6.94 -10.07
CA PHE A 518 10.62 7.16 -10.89
C PHE A 518 11.09 8.63 -10.93
N ASN A 519 10.16 9.58 -11.10
CA ASN A 519 10.46 11.01 -11.15
C ASN A 519 10.26 11.76 -9.81
N ASN A 520 9.91 11.08 -8.70
CA ASN A 520 9.79 11.75 -7.40
C ASN A 520 11.10 12.44 -7.03
N GLN A 521 11.09 13.74 -6.74
CA GLN A 521 12.28 14.49 -6.30
C GLN A 521 12.25 14.81 -4.80
N MET A 522 11.08 15.23 -4.30
CA MET A 522 10.95 15.84 -2.96
C MET A 522 9.75 15.36 -2.14
N SER A 523 8.84 14.53 -2.68
CA SER A 523 7.67 14.10 -1.91
C SER A 523 8.04 13.05 -0.88
N ASP A 524 7.44 13.20 0.32
CA ASP A 524 7.55 12.26 1.44
C ASP A 524 6.38 11.27 1.50
N ASN A 525 6.55 10.20 2.29
CA ASN A 525 5.52 9.28 2.80
C ASN A 525 4.65 8.56 1.75
N ASN A 526 5.13 8.43 0.51
CA ASN A 526 4.39 7.75 -0.56
C ASN A 526 4.46 6.21 -0.43
N ILE A 527 3.41 5.52 -0.89
CA ILE A 527 3.40 4.07 -1.10
C ILE A 527 3.12 3.78 -2.57
N ALA A 528 4.12 3.32 -3.32
CA ALA A 528 4.00 2.90 -4.71
C ALA A 528 4.36 1.42 -4.87
N ILE A 529 3.44 0.59 -5.37
CA ILE A 529 3.63 -0.86 -5.54
C ILE A 529 3.09 -1.29 -6.91
N GLY A 530 3.96 -1.69 -7.83
CA GLY A 530 3.54 -2.17 -9.15
C GLY A 530 4.53 -1.89 -10.27
N TYR A 531 4.00 -1.65 -11.47
CA TYR A 531 4.77 -1.26 -12.65
C TYR A 531 4.41 0.19 -12.97
N GLU A 532 5.39 1.10 -12.94
CA GLU A 532 5.21 2.54 -13.23
C GLU A 532 4.10 3.23 -12.37
N ALA A 533 3.92 2.78 -11.12
CA ALA A 533 3.05 3.46 -10.15
C ALA A 533 3.70 4.77 -9.66
N PHE A 534 2.95 5.88 -9.63
CA PHE A 534 3.47 7.25 -9.40
C PHE A 534 4.68 7.59 -10.30
N TYR A 535 4.61 7.31 -11.60
CA TYR A 535 5.75 7.51 -12.52
C TYR A 535 6.22 8.98 -12.58
N ASN A 536 5.29 9.92 -12.75
CA ASN A 536 5.54 11.37 -12.89
C ASN A 536 5.23 12.20 -11.62
N LEU A 537 5.45 11.66 -10.41
CA LEU A 537 5.20 12.42 -9.18
C LEU A 537 6.16 13.61 -9.05
N GLU A 538 5.63 14.83 -8.92
CA GLU A 538 6.41 16.03 -8.66
C GLU A 538 6.33 16.47 -7.18
N ASN A 539 5.11 16.70 -6.65
CA ASN A 539 4.90 17.24 -5.29
C ASN A 539 3.62 16.68 -4.64
N PHE A 540 3.69 16.11 -3.44
CA PHE A 540 2.55 15.50 -2.71
C PHE A 540 1.88 14.34 -3.47
N GLY A 541 2.24 13.10 -3.12
CA GLY A 541 1.54 11.90 -3.59
C GLY A 541 0.70 11.24 -2.48
N GLY A 542 0.75 9.92 -2.36
CA GLY A 542 -0.16 9.15 -1.50
C GLY A 542 0.02 7.65 -1.66
N ILE A 543 -1.01 6.94 -2.16
CA ILE A 543 -0.98 5.47 -2.33
C ILE A 543 -1.29 5.09 -3.77
N ALA A 544 -0.32 4.52 -4.50
CA ALA A 544 -0.48 4.01 -5.86
C ALA A 544 -0.13 2.51 -5.93
N ILE A 545 -1.13 1.64 -5.98
CA ILE A 545 -0.95 0.18 -6.00
C ILE A 545 -1.55 -0.39 -7.29
N GLY A 546 -0.70 -0.95 -8.16
CA GLY A 546 -1.08 -1.59 -9.42
C GLY A 546 -0.26 -1.14 -10.63
N TYR A 547 -0.64 -1.62 -11.81
CA TYR A 547 -0.01 -1.24 -13.08
C TYR A 547 -0.44 0.17 -13.48
N GLN A 548 0.51 1.09 -13.61
CA GLN A 548 0.32 2.49 -14.02
C GLN A 548 -0.77 3.22 -13.21
N SER A 549 -0.87 2.92 -11.90
CA SER A 549 -1.71 3.70 -10.99
C SER A 549 -1.07 5.08 -10.74
N LEU A 550 -1.85 6.15 -10.84
CA LEU A 550 -1.42 7.54 -10.65
C LEU A 550 -0.20 7.91 -11.52
N TYR A 551 -0.16 7.40 -12.76
CA TYR A 551 1.00 7.49 -13.65
C TYR A 551 1.44 8.94 -13.97
N ASN A 552 0.50 9.83 -14.34
CA ASN A 552 0.78 11.24 -14.66
C ASN A 552 0.62 12.22 -13.47
N HIS A 553 0.40 11.71 -12.27
CA HIS A 553 0.00 12.52 -11.11
C HIS A 553 1.11 13.47 -10.64
N THR A 554 0.96 14.77 -10.90
CA THR A 554 1.95 15.77 -10.48
C THR A 554 1.69 16.36 -9.10
N MET A 555 0.43 16.56 -8.68
CA MET A 555 0.12 17.14 -7.37
C MET A 555 -1.15 16.67 -6.62
N GLY A 556 -1.00 16.39 -5.32
CA GLY A 556 -2.10 16.25 -4.34
C GLY A 556 -2.31 14.85 -3.75
N GLU A 557 -2.88 14.77 -2.55
CA GLU A 557 -2.97 13.51 -1.81
C GLU A 557 -4.04 12.56 -2.35
N SER A 558 -3.65 11.59 -3.19
CA SER A 558 -4.56 10.64 -3.86
C SER A 558 -4.24 9.17 -3.60
N ILE A 559 -5.29 8.34 -3.65
CA ILE A 559 -5.26 6.88 -3.49
C ILE A 559 -5.76 6.24 -4.79
N GLY A 560 -4.89 5.49 -5.46
CA GLY A 560 -5.19 4.72 -6.67
C GLY A 560 -4.82 3.26 -6.47
N ILE A 561 -5.81 2.35 -6.41
CA ILE A 561 -5.59 0.91 -6.21
C ILE A 561 -6.25 0.13 -7.35
N GLY A 562 -5.46 -0.25 -8.35
CA GLY A 562 -5.91 -1.03 -9.50
C GLY A 562 -5.05 -0.86 -10.74
N TYR A 563 -5.53 -1.40 -11.86
CA TYR A 563 -4.94 -1.22 -13.18
C TYR A 563 -5.36 0.14 -13.74
N GLN A 564 -4.40 1.03 -13.98
CA GLN A 564 -4.60 2.37 -14.56
C GLN A 564 -5.67 3.21 -13.82
N THR A 565 -5.71 3.14 -12.48
CA THR A 565 -6.47 4.09 -11.65
C THR A 565 -5.84 5.47 -11.71
N LEU A 566 -6.66 6.51 -11.92
CA LEU A 566 -6.22 7.92 -11.94
C LEU A 566 -5.04 8.19 -12.92
N PHE A 567 -5.00 7.46 -14.04
CA PHE A 567 -3.87 7.44 -14.97
C PHE A 567 -3.49 8.83 -15.54
N ASN A 568 -4.48 9.66 -15.85
CA ASN A 568 -4.28 11.02 -16.40
C ASN A 568 -4.33 12.14 -15.35
N GLN A 569 -4.43 11.81 -14.05
CA GLN A 569 -4.55 12.84 -13.01
C GLN A 569 -3.32 13.74 -13.04
N THR A 570 -3.52 15.05 -12.91
CA THR A 570 -2.46 16.02 -12.68
C THR A 570 -2.64 16.71 -11.33
N ALA A 571 -3.88 17.01 -10.94
CA ALA A 571 -4.18 17.63 -9.65
C ALA A 571 -5.29 16.91 -8.86
N GLY A 572 -5.18 16.90 -7.54
CA GLY A 572 -6.29 16.71 -6.60
C GLY A 572 -6.09 15.61 -5.54
N SER A 573 -7.10 15.45 -4.71
CA SER A 573 -7.21 14.42 -3.68
C SER A 573 -8.39 13.51 -3.98
N ASN A 574 -8.12 12.38 -4.63
CA ASN A 574 -9.14 11.44 -5.12
C ASN A 574 -8.85 10.02 -4.60
N CYS A 575 -9.91 9.21 -4.44
CA CYS A 575 -9.82 7.81 -4.05
C CYS A 575 -10.43 6.91 -5.14
N ALA A 576 -9.59 6.22 -5.92
CA ALA A 576 -10.01 5.36 -7.02
C ALA A 576 -9.55 3.91 -6.79
N ILE A 577 -10.49 2.96 -6.77
CA ILE A 577 -10.22 1.54 -6.56
C ILE A 577 -10.90 0.70 -7.64
N GLY A 578 -10.14 -0.13 -8.34
CA GLY A 578 -10.63 -1.02 -9.40
C GLY A 578 -9.98 -0.81 -10.77
N PHE A 579 -10.43 -1.55 -11.79
CA PHE A 579 -9.87 -1.46 -13.13
C PHE A 579 -10.32 -0.17 -13.83
N GLN A 580 -9.36 0.69 -14.22
CA GLN A 580 -9.57 1.97 -14.90
C GLN A 580 -10.57 2.90 -14.20
N SER A 581 -10.64 2.86 -12.85
CA SER A 581 -11.42 3.82 -12.08
C SER A 581 -10.79 5.22 -12.20
N MET A 582 -11.61 6.23 -12.53
CA MET A 582 -11.19 7.62 -12.82
C MET A 582 -10.03 7.75 -13.83
N TYR A 583 -9.96 6.89 -14.84
CA TYR A 583 -8.87 6.86 -15.83
C TYR A 583 -8.55 8.23 -16.46
N SER A 584 -9.56 8.99 -16.86
CA SER A 584 -9.40 10.27 -17.59
C SER A 584 -9.28 11.50 -16.71
N ASN A 585 -9.39 11.37 -15.38
CA ASN A 585 -9.41 12.53 -14.47
C ASN A 585 -8.14 13.36 -14.66
N THR A 586 -8.25 14.69 -14.74
CA THR A 586 -7.07 15.57 -14.82
C THR A 586 -6.99 16.49 -13.61
N ILE A 587 -8.00 17.34 -13.42
CA ILE A 587 -8.07 18.36 -12.36
C ILE A 587 -9.24 18.17 -11.38
N GLY A 588 -10.12 17.18 -11.62
CA GLY A 588 -11.22 16.86 -10.72
C GLY A 588 -10.72 16.39 -9.36
N ASN A 589 -11.33 16.90 -8.29
CA ASN A 589 -10.87 16.80 -6.90
C ASN A 589 -11.97 16.29 -5.94
N ALA A 590 -11.57 15.69 -4.82
CA ALA A 590 -12.43 15.16 -3.77
C ALA A 590 -13.44 14.10 -4.26
N ASN A 591 -13.10 13.34 -5.31
CA ASN A 591 -13.94 12.27 -5.83
C ASN A 591 -13.57 10.91 -5.20
N THR A 592 -14.57 10.03 -5.05
CA THR A 592 -14.40 8.62 -4.68
C THR A 592 -15.00 7.75 -5.77
N ALA A 593 -14.25 6.78 -6.30
CA ALA A 593 -14.66 5.93 -7.42
C ALA A 593 -14.23 4.47 -7.22
N ILE A 594 -15.17 3.58 -6.90
CA ILE A 594 -14.89 2.19 -6.53
C ILE A 594 -15.64 1.23 -7.47
N GLY A 595 -14.92 0.56 -8.37
CA GLY A 595 -15.48 -0.42 -9.30
C GLY A 595 -14.76 -0.48 -10.64
N TYR A 596 -15.21 -1.39 -11.52
CA TYR A 596 -14.76 -1.44 -12.92
C TYR A 596 -15.23 -0.17 -13.65
N LYS A 597 -14.31 0.65 -14.14
CA LYS A 597 -14.57 1.89 -14.90
C LYS A 597 -15.58 2.85 -14.23
N SER A 598 -15.58 2.88 -12.90
CA SER A 598 -16.31 3.90 -12.13
C SER A 598 -15.69 5.28 -12.43
N LEU A 599 -16.55 6.26 -12.71
CA LEU A 599 -16.18 7.67 -12.98
C LEU A 599 -15.11 7.83 -14.08
N PHE A 600 -15.06 6.91 -15.05
CA PHE A 600 -13.99 6.73 -16.03
C PHE A 600 -13.63 7.99 -16.84
N SER A 601 -14.64 8.70 -17.36
CA SER A 601 -14.46 9.85 -18.27
C SER A 601 -14.29 11.21 -17.59
N ASN A 602 -14.22 11.24 -16.25
CA ASN A 602 -14.13 12.51 -15.50
C ASN A 602 -12.89 13.28 -15.93
N THR A 603 -12.95 14.60 -15.95
CA THR A 603 -11.79 15.46 -16.23
C THR A 603 -11.68 16.56 -15.18
N SER A 604 -12.78 17.27 -14.92
CA SER A 604 -12.86 18.38 -13.97
C SER A 604 -14.01 18.29 -12.95
N GLY A 605 -14.83 17.23 -13.00
CA GLY A 605 -15.89 17.00 -12.01
C GLY A 605 -15.33 16.81 -10.60
N ASN A 606 -15.96 17.43 -9.60
CA ASN A 606 -15.52 17.46 -8.21
C ASN A 606 -16.57 16.86 -7.27
N TYR A 607 -16.14 16.36 -6.10
CA TYR A 607 -17.03 15.89 -5.02
C TYR A 607 -18.00 14.76 -5.42
N ASN A 608 -17.67 13.94 -6.43
CA ASN A 608 -18.53 12.82 -6.84
C ASN A 608 -18.16 11.54 -6.08
N CYS A 609 -19.16 10.74 -5.72
CA CYS A 609 -19.01 9.40 -5.16
C CYS A 609 -19.65 8.37 -6.11
N ALA A 610 -18.85 7.52 -6.76
CA ALA A 610 -19.29 6.57 -7.78
C ALA A 610 -18.86 5.13 -7.42
N ILE A 611 -19.79 4.31 -6.94
CA ILE A 611 -19.51 2.95 -6.45
C ILE A 611 -20.32 1.93 -7.27
N GLY A 612 -19.62 1.08 -8.03
CA GLY A 612 -20.18 0.04 -8.88
C GLY A 612 -19.57 -0.01 -10.29
N ASP A 613 -19.81 -1.11 -11.01
CA ASP A 613 -19.43 -1.23 -12.43
C ASP A 613 -20.07 -0.09 -13.25
N SER A 614 -19.21 0.69 -13.91
CA SER A 614 -19.58 1.77 -14.83
C SER A 614 -20.49 2.83 -14.20
N ALA A 615 -20.46 3.01 -12.87
CA ALA A 615 -21.12 4.11 -12.20
C ALA A 615 -20.52 5.45 -12.68
N MET A 616 -21.36 6.40 -13.12
CA MET A 616 -20.93 7.71 -13.68
C MET A 616 -19.92 7.63 -14.84
N PHE A 617 -19.98 6.58 -15.66
CA PHE A 617 -18.97 6.28 -16.69
C PHE A 617 -18.62 7.45 -17.63
N ASN A 618 -19.61 8.19 -18.13
CA ASN A 618 -19.41 9.29 -19.08
C ASN A 618 -19.16 10.67 -18.46
N ASN A 619 -19.29 10.83 -17.12
CA ASN A 619 -19.25 12.15 -16.47
C ASN A 619 -17.93 12.86 -16.78
N THR A 620 -17.94 14.13 -17.19
CA THR A 620 -16.71 14.89 -17.48
C THR A 620 -16.48 16.02 -16.49
N SER A 621 -17.48 16.89 -16.33
CA SER A 621 -17.44 18.08 -15.46
C SER A 621 -18.53 18.12 -14.38
N GLY A 622 -19.48 17.18 -14.40
CA GLY A 622 -20.52 17.06 -13.38
C GLY A 622 -19.96 16.86 -11.97
N GLY A 623 -20.58 17.46 -10.95
CA GLY A 623 -20.03 17.50 -9.59
C GLY A 623 -21.08 17.31 -8.47
N GLY A 624 -20.63 16.87 -7.30
CA GLY A 624 -21.46 16.67 -6.11
C GLY A 624 -22.45 15.49 -6.22
N ASN A 625 -22.28 14.58 -7.17
CA ASN A 625 -23.21 13.47 -7.37
C ASN A 625 -22.84 12.25 -6.49
N ILE A 626 -23.85 11.52 -6.02
CA ILE A 626 -23.71 10.23 -5.35
C ILE A 626 -24.34 9.16 -6.26
N SER A 627 -23.58 8.14 -6.61
CA SER A 627 -23.96 7.06 -7.52
C SER A 627 -23.53 5.71 -6.95
N LEU A 628 -24.47 4.85 -6.61
CA LEU A 628 -24.25 3.53 -6.03
C LEU A 628 -25.06 2.48 -6.79
N GLY A 629 -24.40 1.70 -7.63
CA GLY A 629 -25.04 0.65 -8.42
C GLY A 629 -24.44 0.48 -9.81
N ARG A 630 -24.71 -0.67 -10.44
CA ARG A 630 -24.24 -0.96 -11.80
C ARG A 630 -24.88 0.01 -12.78
N LYS A 631 -24.06 0.78 -13.51
CA LYS A 631 -24.48 1.82 -14.46
C LYS A 631 -25.43 2.87 -13.87
N ALA A 632 -25.33 3.15 -12.57
CA ALA A 632 -25.99 4.29 -11.96
C ALA A 632 -25.39 5.60 -12.51
N LEU A 633 -26.25 6.54 -12.92
CA LEU A 633 -25.89 7.84 -13.52
C LEU A 633 -24.92 7.72 -14.73
N PHE A 634 -25.02 6.62 -15.49
CA PHE A 634 -24.05 6.20 -16.51
C PHE A 634 -23.76 7.27 -17.59
N SER A 635 -24.81 7.92 -18.11
CA SER A 635 -24.71 8.85 -19.24
C SER A 635 -24.41 10.30 -18.88
N SER A 636 -24.09 10.61 -17.61
CA SER A 636 -23.78 11.97 -17.19
C SER A 636 -22.67 12.59 -18.03
N ILE A 637 -22.76 13.88 -18.27
CA ILE A 637 -21.68 14.71 -18.83
C ILE A 637 -21.42 15.84 -17.84
N SER A 638 -22.46 16.65 -17.56
CA SER A 638 -22.41 17.79 -16.64
C SER A 638 -23.52 17.78 -15.57
N ALA A 639 -24.12 16.63 -15.28
CA ALA A 639 -25.13 16.49 -14.24
C ALA A 639 -24.52 16.76 -12.84
N TYR A 640 -25.28 17.39 -11.94
CA TYR A 640 -24.75 17.85 -10.64
C TYR A 640 -25.73 17.64 -9.47
N GLU A 641 -25.21 17.38 -8.27
CA GLU A 641 -25.99 17.20 -7.04
C GLU A 641 -27.13 16.16 -7.15
N ASN A 642 -26.91 15.08 -7.91
CA ASN A 642 -27.86 13.97 -8.03
C ASN A 642 -27.51 12.81 -7.09
N ILE A 643 -28.53 12.10 -6.59
CA ILE A 643 -28.40 10.86 -5.82
C ILE A 643 -29.01 9.71 -6.64
N ALA A 644 -28.22 8.73 -7.04
CA ALA A 644 -28.61 7.57 -7.84
C ALA A 644 -28.22 6.25 -7.14
N LEU A 645 -29.17 5.61 -6.46
CA LEU A 645 -28.96 4.40 -5.67
C LEU A 645 -29.75 3.23 -6.29
N GLY A 646 -29.08 2.39 -7.08
CA GLY A 646 -29.68 1.25 -7.74
C GLY A 646 -29.11 0.98 -9.14
N THR A 647 -29.36 -0.22 -9.65
CA THR A 647 -28.96 -0.59 -11.02
C THR A 647 -29.71 0.28 -12.03
N ASN A 648 -28.97 0.86 -12.98
CA ASN A 648 -29.46 1.78 -14.01
C ASN A 648 -30.26 3.01 -13.47
N ALA A 649 -30.13 3.40 -12.19
CA ALA A 649 -30.77 4.62 -11.68
C ALA A 649 -30.20 5.87 -12.41
N LEU A 650 -31.06 6.76 -12.91
CA LEU A 650 -30.67 7.93 -13.73
C LEU A 650 -29.79 7.58 -14.96
N TYR A 651 -29.98 6.41 -15.57
CA TYR A 651 -29.11 5.88 -16.62
C TYR A 651 -28.84 6.84 -17.78
N SER A 652 -29.88 7.51 -18.30
CA SER A 652 -29.80 8.37 -19.50
C SER A 652 -29.52 9.85 -19.21
N GLN A 653 -29.34 10.22 -17.95
CA GLN A 653 -29.19 11.62 -17.53
C GLN A 653 -27.87 12.19 -18.04
N THR A 654 -27.92 13.17 -18.94
CA THR A 654 -26.73 13.83 -19.52
C THR A 654 -26.34 15.10 -18.77
N ASN A 655 -27.33 15.94 -18.45
CA ASN A 655 -27.21 17.21 -17.73
C ASN A 655 -28.27 17.29 -16.62
N GLY A 656 -28.37 18.41 -15.90
CA GLY A 656 -29.41 18.64 -14.89
C GLY A 656 -29.07 18.08 -13.50
N GLY A 657 -29.85 18.46 -12.49
CA GLY A 657 -29.43 18.27 -11.10
C GLY A 657 -30.53 18.20 -10.05
N TYR A 658 -30.11 18.01 -8.79
CA TYR A 658 -30.97 17.87 -7.61
C TYR A 658 -31.96 16.69 -7.67
N ASN A 659 -31.71 15.66 -8.49
CA ASN A 659 -32.59 14.49 -8.55
C ASN A 659 -32.21 13.44 -7.48
N ILE A 660 -33.21 12.75 -6.94
CA ILE A 660 -33.07 11.58 -6.06
C ILE A 660 -33.71 10.39 -6.77
N ALA A 661 -32.97 9.32 -7.00
CA ALA A 661 -33.39 8.12 -7.71
C ALA A 661 -32.95 6.87 -6.93
N ILE A 662 -33.90 6.17 -6.30
CA ILE A 662 -33.63 5.05 -5.38
C ILE A 662 -34.44 3.81 -5.80
N GLY A 663 -33.77 2.86 -6.43
CA GLY A 663 -34.35 1.61 -6.94
C GLY A 663 -33.84 1.26 -8.34
N ASP A 664 -34.07 0.02 -8.78
CA ASP A 664 -33.73 -0.39 -10.14
C ASP A 664 -34.55 0.40 -11.18
N SER A 665 -33.84 0.95 -12.17
CA SER A 665 -34.38 1.66 -13.32
C SER A 665 -35.27 2.87 -12.98
N THR A 666 -35.03 3.50 -11.81
CA THR A 666 -35.62 4.79 -11.44
C THR A 666 -35.07 5.92 -12.31
N LEU A 667 -35.95 6.80 -12.81
CA LEU A 667 -35.59 7.91 -13.71
C LEU A 667 -34.72 7.48 -14.92
N PHE A 668 -34.94 6.26 -15.44
CA PHE A 668 -34.06 5.62 -16.41
C PHE A 668 -33.86 6.41 -17.72
N LEU A 669 -34.93 6.93 -18.31
CA LEU A 669 -34.88 7.74 -19.55
C LEU A 669 -34.65 9.23 -19.33
N ASN A 670 -34.56 9.71 -18.07
CA ASN A 670 -34.43 11.14 -17.78
C ASN A 670 -33.21 11.69 -18.52
N ASN A 671 -33.42 12.58 -19.49
CA ASN A 671 -32.39 13.01 -20.43
C ASN A 671 -32.68 14.43 -20.93
N PRO A 672 -32.33 15.45 -20.13
CA PRO A 672 -32.76 16.81 -20.39
C PRO A 672 -31.98 17.50 -21.51
N THR A 673 -32.72 17.96 -22.51
CA THR A 673 -32.21 18.74 -23.65
C THR A 673 -31.74 20.16 -23.30
N THR A 674 -32.00 20.63 -22.07
CA THR A 674 -31.54 21.93 -21.54
C THR A 674 -31.23 21.79 -20.05
N THR A 675 -30.47 22.73 -19.48
CA THR A 675 -30.05 22.70 -18.05
C THR A 675 -31.20 22.77 -17.04
N SER A 676 -32.38 23.25 -17.43
CA SER A 676 -33.56 23.40 -16.55
C SER A 676 -34.47 22.16 -16.52
N ASN A 677 -34.40 21.33 -17.55
CA ASN A 677 -35.23 20.13 -17.67
C ASN A 677 -34.61 18.99 -16.83
N GLY A 678 -35.35 17.90 -16.62
CA GLY A 678 -34.81 16.66 -16.03
C GLY A 678 -34.26 16.80 -14.60
N SER A 679 -34.74 17.78 -13.83
CA SER A 679 -34.12 18.25 -12.58
C SER A 679 -35.11 18.34 -11.41
N LYS A 680 -34.60 18.22 -10.17
CA LYS A 680 -35.37 18.25 -8.91
C LYS A 680 -36.45 17.16 -8.78
N ASN A 681 -36.29 16.01 -9.43
CA ASN A 681 -37.25 14.91 -9.34
C ASN A 681 -36.86 13.91 -8.22
N ILE A 682 -37.83 13.39 -7.48
CA ILE A 682 -37.64 12.35 -6.45
C ILE A 682 -38.35 11.08 -6.89
N ALA A 683 -37.62 10.03 -7.26
CA ALA A 683 -38.09 8.70 -7.58
C ALA A 683 -37.61 7.67 -6.54
N ILE A 684 -38.53 6.92 -5.94
CA ILE A 684 -38.23 5.81 -5.04
C ILE A 684 -39.12 4.61 -5.41
N GLY A 685 -38.53 3.43 -5.61
CA GLY A 685 -39.22 2.20 -6.02
C GLY A 685 -38.96 1.79 -7.47
N HIS A 686 -39.14 0.50 -7.79
CA HIS A 686 -38.77 -0.05 -9.11
C HIS A 686 -39.59 0.58 -10.25
N ASN A 687 -38.90 1.01 -11.31
CA ASN A 687 -39.46 1.74 -12.46
C ASN A 687 -40.25 3.02 -12.07
N SER A 688 -40.00 3.60 -10.90
CA SER A 688 -40.59 4.90 -10.55
C SER A 688 -40.04 5.97 -11.50
N MET A 689 -40.95 6.63 -12.24
CA MET A 689 -40.63 7.54 -13.35
C MET A 689 -39.65 6.95 -14.40
N GLN A 690 -39.85 5.72 -14.88
CA GLN A 690 -38.93 5.11 -15.86
C GLN A 690 -38.84 5.88 -17.19
N ASN A 691 -39.99 6.26 -17.78
CA ASN A 691 -40.08 6.84 -19.13
C ASN A 691 -40.07 8.38 -19.16
N ASN A 692 -39.40 8.96 -18.17
CA ASN A 692 -39.26 10.39 -17.93
C ASN A 692 -38.28 11.00 -18.94
N THR A 693 -38.57 12.14 -19.61
CA THR A 693 -37.62 12.71 -20.59
C THR A 693 -37.38 14.21 -20.45
N ILE A 694 -38.40 15.04 -20.25
CA ILE A 694 -38.27 16.53 -20.21
C ILE A 694 -38.80 17.12 -18.89
N VAL A 695 -38.66 16.39 -17.78
CA VAL A 695 -39.53 16.56 -16.60
C VAL A 695 -38.81 17.14 -15.39
N TYR A 696 -39.50 17.96 -14.59
CA TYR A 696 -38.94 18.57 -13.39
C TYR A 696 -39.93 18.63 -12.21
N GLU A 697 -39.39 18.68 -11.00
CA GLU A 697 -40.12 18.91 -9.73
C GLU A 697 -41.23 17.87 -9.41
N ASN A 698 -41.10 16.62 -9.86
CA ASN A 698 -42.04 15.54 -9.48
C ASN A 698 -41.56 14.73 -8.27
N ILE A 699 -42.51 14.19 -7.51
CA ILE A 699 -42.28 13.24 -6.41
C ILE A 699 -43.01 11.95 -6.76
N SER A 700 -42.33 10.81 -6.76
CA SER A 700 -42.85 9.51 -7.18
C SER A 700 -42.31 8.38 -6.29
N ILE A 701 -43.14 7.90 -5.35
CA ILE A 701 -42.75 6.94 -4.32
C ILE A 701 -43.66 5.70 -4.42
N GLY A 702 -43.13 4.63 -5.02
CA GLY A 702 -43.84 3.37 -5.22
C GLY A 702 -43.42 2.67 -6.51
N ASN A 703 -43.57 1.35 -6.56
CA ASN A 703 -43.29 0.57 -7.76
C ASN A 703 -44.24 0.99 -8.89
N TYR A 704 -43.69 1.26 -10.08
CA TYR A 704 -44.38 1.80 -11.26
C TYR A 704 -45.18 3.11 -11.01
N SER A 705 -44.88 3.83 -9.92
CA SER A 705 -45.44 5.17 -9.69
C SER A 705 -44.97 6.12 -10.80
N LEU A 706 -45.91 6.87 -11.38
CA LEU A 706 -45.69 7.89 -12.42
C LEU A 706 -44.85 7.38 -13.63
N ASN A 707 -44.92 6.07 -13.93
CA ASN A 707 -44.01 5.35 -14.83
C ASN A 707 -43.93 5.91 -16.27
N SER A 708 -45.07 6.28 -16.85
CA SER A 708 -45.19 6.71 -18.26
C SER A 708 -44.94 8.20 -18.51
N ASN A 709 -44.61 8.97 -17.47
CA ASN A 709 -44.65 10.43 -17.52
C ASN A 709 -43.42 11.03 -18.23
N SER A 710 -43.57 11.34 -19.51
CA SER A 710 -42.49 11.83 -20.37
C SER A 710 -42.26 13.34 -20.26
N ILE A 711 -43.30 14.15 -20.05
CA ILE A 711 -43.18 15.63 -20.01
C ILE A 711 -43.96 16.34 -18.90
N GLY A 712 -44.82 15.67 -18.13
CA GLY A 712 -45.62 16.29 -17.07
C GLY A 712 -44.81 16.68 -15.83
N TYR A 713 -45.00 17.89 -15.31
CA TYR A 713 -44.23 18.43 -14.17
C TYR A 713 -45.06 18.58 -12.89
N LYS A 714 -44.38 18.72 -11.74
CA LYS A 714 -45.01 19.01 -10.42
C LYS A 714 -46.10 18.03 -9.98
N ASN A 715 -46.01 16.77 -10.39
CA ASN A 715 -46.89 15.73 -9.87
C ASN A 715 -46.31 15.12 -8.59
N ILE A 716 -47.17 14.88 -7.61
CA ILE A 716 -46.90 14.07 -6.42
C ILE A 716 -47.64 12.75 -6.60
N SER A 717 -46.93 11.63 -6.56
CA SER A 717 -47.44 10.29 -6.80
C SER A 717 -46.87 9.34 -5.75
N ILE A 718 -47.71 8.83 -4.86
CA ILE A 718 -47.29 8.02 -3.70
C ILE A 718 -48.20 6.80 -3.61
N GLY A 719 -47.66 5.63 -3.94
CA GLY A 719 -48.39 4.37 -4.02
C GLY A 719 -47.94 3.49 -5.17
N ILE A 720 -48.28 2.21 -5.12
CA ILE A 720 -48.08 1.30 -6.26
C ILE A 720 -49.02 1.73 -7.39
N ASN A 721 -48.49 1.81 -8.61
CA ASN A 721 -49.21 2.24 -9.82
C ASN A 721 -49.94 3.60 -9.70
N SER A 722 -49.60 4.47 -8.74
CA SER A 722 -50.18 5.81 -8.68
C SER A 722 -49.76 6.60 -9.92
N THR A 723 -50.71 7.27 -10.57
CA THR A 723 -50.49 8.09 -11.78
C THR A 723 -49.75 7.36 -12.92
N SER A 724 -49.73 6.02 -12.95
CA SER A 724 -48.73 5.25 -13.73
C SER A 724 -48.80 5.49 -15.23
N SER A 725 -49.99 5.76 -15.75
CA SER A 725 -50.27 5.93 -17.18
C SER A 725 -50.22 7.39 -17.65
N ASN A 726 -49.95 8.35 -16.76
CA ASN A 726 -49.81 9.75 -17.15
C ASN A 726 -48.59 9.96 -18.05
N THR A 727 -48.76 10.74 -19.11
CA THR A 727 -47.74 11.07 -20.11
C THR A 727 -47.27 12.53 -20.03
N SER A 728 -48.18 13.47 -19.81
CA SER A 728 -47.94 14.92 -19.98
C SER A 728 -48.74 15.84 -19.05
N ALA A 729 -49.60 15.28 -18.20
CA ALA A 729 -50.42 16.04 -17.26
C ALA A 729 -49.58 16.46 -16.04
N SER A 730 -49.85 17.67 -15.53
CA SER A 730 -49.02 18.36 -14.54
C SER A 730 -49.84 18.89 -13.35
N ASN A 731 -49.16 19.15 -12.24
CA ASN A 731 -49.72 19.60 -10.95
C ASN A 731 -50.71 18.61 -10.29
N ASN A 732 -50.58 17.30 -10.50
CA ASN A 732 -51.48 16.33 -9.87
C ASN A 732 -50.96 15.85 -8.50
N ILE A 733 -51.87 15.52 -7.59
CA ILE A 733 -51.57 14.84 -6.32
C ILE A 733 -52.29 13.51 -6.31
N ALA A 734 -51.55 12.40 -6.25
CA ALA A 734 -52.06 11.04 -6.17
C ALA A 734 -51.42 10.32 -4.97
N ILE A 735 -52.20 9.95 -3.97
CA ILE A 735 -51.71 9.30 -2.74
C ILE A 735 -52.61 8.10 -2.45
N GLY A 736 -52.14 6.90 -2.83
CA GLY A 736 -52.87 5.65 -2.72
C GLY A 736 -52.50 4.68 -3.84
N ASN A 737 -52.70 3.38 -3.58
CA ASN A 737 -52.58 2.35 -4.60
C ASN A 737 -53.57 2.61 -5.76
N ASN A 738 -53.06 2.60 -6.99
CA ASN A 738 -53.77 2.98 -8.22
C ASN A 738 -54.47 4.37 -8.20
N ALA A 739 -54.09 5.29 -7.31
CA ALA A 739 -54.66 6.64 -7.31
C ALA A 739 -54.33 7.37 -8.63
N LEU A 740 -55.34 7.97 -9.28
CA LEU A 740 -55.22 8.68 -10.56
C LEU A 740 -54.57 7.84 -11.70
N ASN A 741 -54.76 6.52 -11.68
CA ASN A 741 -53.98 5.59 -12.52
C ASN A 741 -53.96 5.94 -14.03
N THR A 742 -55.13 6.20 -14.65
CA THR A 742 -55.25 6.26 -16.11
C THR A 742 -55.15 7.67 -16.71
N GLN A 743 -54.59 8.65 -15.99
CA GLN A 743 -54.54 10.09 -16.34
C GLN A 743 -53.74 10.41 -17.62
N SER A 744 -54.18 9.90 -18.77
CA SER A 744 -53.40 9.74 -19.99
C SER A 744 -54.04 10.49 -21.15
N TYR A 745 -53.48 11.63 -21.52
CA TYR A 745 -53.77 12.34 -22.77
C TYR A 745 -52.47 12.88 -23.36
N THR A 746 -51.91 12.16 -24.34
CA THR A 746 -50.60 12.47 -24.91
C THR A 746 -50.66 13.73 -25.78
N THR A 747 -49.85 14.71 -25.40
CA THR A 747 -49.72 16.01 -26.05
C THR A 747 -48.25 16.28 -26.37
N GLY A 748 -47.97 17.08 -27.40
CA GLY A 748 -46.60 17.52 -27.72
C GLY A 748 -46.01 18.53 -26.72
N SER A 749 -46.74 18.89 -25.67
CA SER A 749 -46.33 19.83 -24.61
C SER A 749 -47.07 19.50 -23.32
N ALA A 750 -46.43 19.73 -22.18
CA ALA A 750 -47.01 19.51 -20.86
C ALA A 750 -48.24 20.40 -20.61
N TRP A 751 -49.23 19.90 -19.88
CA TRP A 751 -50.49 20.61 -19.63
C TRP A 751 -50.93 20.51 -18.17
N ILE A 752 -51.65 21.53 -17.70
CA ILE A 752 -52.07 21.67 -16.30
C ILE A 752 -53.41 20.96 -16.08
N SER A 753 -53.43 19.93 -15.23
CA SER A 753 -54.66 19.21 -14.88
C SER A 753 -55.14 19.42 -13.44
N ASN A 754 -54.25 19.75 -12.50
CA ASN A 754 -54.60 20.11 -11.10
C ASN A 754 -55.55 19.10 -10.39
N ASN A 755 -55.44 17.79 -10.64
CA ASN A 755 -56.29 16.80 -9.96
C ASN A 755 -55.69 16.36 -8.62
N ILE A 756 -56.53 16.11 -7.63
CA ILE A 756 -56.19 15.55 -6.32
C ILE A 756 -56.92 14.22 -6.15
N ALA A 757 -56.20 13.17 -5.80
CA ALA A 757 -56.69 11.80 -5.62
C ALA A 757 -56.02 11.16 -4.40
N ILE A 758 -56.73 11.05 -3.28
CA ILE A 758 -56.20 10.55 -2.01
C ILE A 758 -57.06 9.38 -1.53
N GLY A 759 -56.48 8.18 -1.49
CA GLY A 759 -57.14 6.92 -1.20
C GLY A 759 -56.87 5.87 -2.28
N ASP A 760 -56.99 4.59 -1.93
CA ASP A 760 -56.91 3.50 -2.93
C ASP A 760 -57.99 3.70 -4.00
N SER A 761 -57.56 3.57 -5.26
CA SER A 761 -58.39 3.72 -6.46
C SER A 761 -59.14 5.05 -6.58
N ALA A 762 -58.75 6.10 -5.83
CA ALA A 762 -59.32 7.43 -5.98
C ALA A 762 -59.03 7.97 -7.39
N LEU A 763 -60.06 8.44 -8.09
CA LEU A 763 -59.95 9.01 -9.44
C LEU A 763 -59.26 8.08 -10.48
N TYR A 764 -59.37 6.75 -10.32
CA TYR A 764 -58.66 5.73 -11.11
C TYR A 764 -58.81 5.93 -12.62
N TYR A 765 -60.06 5.93 -13.14
CA TYR A 765 -60.40 6.02 -14.56
C TYR A 765 -60.68 7.46 -14.97
N ASN A 766 -59.74 8.36 -14.73
CA ASN A 766 -59.76 9.68 -15.35
C ASN A 766 -59.07 9.57 -16.73
N GLN A 767 -59.81 9.79 -17.81
CA GLN A 767 -59.35 9.59 -19.20
C GLN A 767 -59.68 10.84 -20.04
N PRO A 768 -58.90 11.92 -19.87
CA PRO A 768 -59.05 13.13 -20.65
C PRO A 768 -58.92 12.88 -22.16
N THR A 769 -59.74 13.56 -22.96
CA THR A 769 -59.69 13.57 -24.42
C THR A 769 -59.30 14.94 -24.99
N SER A 770 -59.09 15.93 -24.11
CA SER A 770 -58.54 17.25 -24.40
C SER A 770 -57.76 17.77 -23.19
N THR A 771 -57.11 18.93 -23.33
CA THR A 771 -56.52 19.66 -22.18
C THR A 771 -57.56 20.40 -21.33
N THR A 772 -58.85 20.31 -21.65
CA THR A 772 -59.95 21.06 -21.00
C THR A 772 -60.92 20.17 -20.21
N ASN A 773 -60.77 18.85 -20.28
CA ASN A 773 -61.62 17.88 -19.59
C ASN A 773 -60.76 16.94 -18.71
N GLY A 774 -61.37 16.23 -17.76
CA GLY A 774 -60.62 15.42 -16.79
C GLY A 774 -59.72 16.25 -15.84
N ILE A 775 -60.07 17.52 -15.56
CA ILE A 775 -59.24 18.48 -14.79
C ILE A 775 -59.89 19.01 -13.51
N LYS A 776 -59.06 19.51 -12.58
CA LYS A 776 -59.44 20.20 -11.33
C LYS A 776 -60.36 19.37 -10.44
N ASN A 777 -60.32 18.04 -10.56
CA ASN A 777 -61.11 17.14 -9.75
C ASN A 777 -60.40 16.87 -8.42
N THR A 778 -61.13 16.93 -7.30
CA THR A 778 -60.65 16.55 -5.96
C THR A 778 -61.40 15.31 -5.49
N ALA A 779 -60.70 14.22 -5.26
CA ALA A 779 -61.24 12.94 -4.81
C ALA A 779 -60.49 12.47 -3.56
N ILE A 780 -61.17 12.41 -2.42
CA ILE A 780 -60.59 12.02 -1.13
C ILE A 780 -61.45 10.92 -0.50
N GLY A 781 -60.90 9.72 -0.41
CA GLY A 781 -61.57 8.50 0.06
C GLY A 781 -61.35 7.33 -0.89
N ASN A 782 -61.36 6.11 -0.37
CA ASN A 782 -61.30 4.91 -1.22
C ASN A 782 -62.49 4.88 -2.20
N SER A 783 -62.17 4.61 -3.46
CA SER A 783 -63.12 4.62 -4.57
C SER A 783 -63.93 5.92 -4.72
N ALA A 784 -63.42 7.06 -4.26
CA ALA A 784 -63.99 8.37 -4.61
C ALA A 784 -63.74 8.68 -6.10
N LEU A 785 -64.78 9.10 -6.82
CA LEU A 785 -64.71 9.59 -8.21
C LEU A 785 -64.04 8.63 -9.22
N VAL A 786 -64.21 7.31 -9.04
CA VAL A 786 -63.47 6.26 -9.79
C VAL A 786 -63.61 6.39 -11.30
N ASN A 787 -64.83 6.49 -11.83
CA ASN A 787 -65.09 6.31 -13.26
C ASN A 787 -64.97 7.59 -14.11
N ASN A 788 -64.43 8.68 -13.53
CA ASN A 788 -64.63 10.07 -13.95
C ASN A 788 -64.54 10.40 -15.46
N SER A 789 -63.72 9.65 -16.21
CA SER A 789 -63.48 9.78 -17.64
C SER A 789 -63.15 11.22 -18.06
N THR A 790 -64.15 12.04 -18.42
CA THR A 790 -63.96 13.42 -18.88
C THR A 790 -64.46 14.50 -17.90
N GLY A 791 -65.08 14.13 -16.78
CA GLY A 791 -65.62 15.10 -15.80
C GLY A 791 -64.57 16.08 -15.25
N TYR A 792 -64.96 17.30 -14.90
CA TYR A 792 -64.03 18.34 -14.43
C TYR A 792 -64.62 19.24 -13.32
N GLU A 793 -63.74 19.90 -12.57
CA GLU A 793 -64.10 20.81 -11.46
C GLU A 793 -64.97 20.14 -10.36
N ASN A 794 -64.94 18.81 -10.25
CA ASN A 794 -65.71 18.07 -9.24
C ASN A 794 -64.97 17.97 -7.90
N THR A 795 -65.70 17.98 -6.79
CA THR A 795 -65.19 17.73 -5.44
C THR A 795 -65.91 16.53 -4.83
N SER A 796 -65.16 15.56 -4.33
CA SER A 796 -65.64 14.27 -3.86
C SER A 796 -64.90 13.88 -2.58
N PHE A 797 -65.61 13.80 -1.45
CA PHE A 797 -65.04 13.49 -0.14
C PHE A 797 -65.85 12.39 0.55
N GLY A 798 -65.27 11.21 0.72
CA GLY A 798 -65.88 10.05 1.37
C GLY A 798 -65.86 8.79 0.50
N TYR A 799 -65.99 7.63 1.14
CA TYR A 799 -66.03 6.32 0.49
C TYR A 799 -67.11 6.27 -0.60
N GLN A 800 -66.71 5.91 -1.82
CA GLN A 800 -67.57 5.85 -3.00
C GLN A 800 -68.40 7.12 -3.26
N SER A 801 -67.92 8.29 -2.84
CA SER A 801 -68.49 9.56 -3.30
C SER A 801 -68.30 9.72 -4.82
N LEU A 802 -69.33 10.23 -5.52
CA LEU A 802 -69.34 10.55 -6.95
C LEU A 802 -68.80 9.43 -7.89
N ASN A 803 -69.00 8.18 -7.50
CA ASN A 803 -68.23 7.04 -8.02
C ASN A 803 -68.39 6.78 -9.54
N GLN A 804 -69.60 6.96 -10.08
CA GLN A 804 -69.96 6.62 -11.47
C GLN A 804 -69.90 7.80 -12.46
N ASN A 805 -69.35 8.95 -12.06
CA ASN A 805 -69.24 10.12 -12.94
C ASN A 805 -68.43 9.79 -14.19
N SER A 806 -68.85 10.29 -15.35
CA SER A 806 -68.21 10.00 -16.65
C SER A 806 -68.01 11.28 -17.49
N SER A 807 -68.88 12.27 -17.35
CA SER A 807 -68.69 13.60 -17.95
C SER A 807 -69.26 14.76 -17.10
N GLY A 808 -69.95 14.46 -15.99
CA GLY A 808 -70.48 15.48 -15.10
C GLY A 808 -69.39 16.38 -14.52
N TYR A 809 -69.72 17.67 -14.34
CA TYR A 809 -68.76 18.68 -13.90
C TYR A 809 -69.33 19.58 -12.79
N ARG A 810 -68.43 20.22 -12.02
CA ARG A 810 -68.78 21.13 -10.91
C ARG A 810 -69.67 20.52 -9.83
N ASN A 811 -69.68 19.19 -9.70
CA ASN A 811 -70.41 18.52 -8.64
C ASN A 811 -69.61 18.55 -7.34
N SER A 812 -70.29 18.76 -6.20
CA SER A 812 -69.72 18.62 -4.86
C SER A 812 -70.43 17.49 -4.12
N ALA A 813 -69.69 16.47 -3.69
CA ALA A 813 -70.22 15.26 -3.05
C ALA A 813 -69.44 14.94 -1.77
N ILE A 814 -70.02 15.26 -0.61
CA ILE A 814 -69.40 15.06 0.71
C ILE A 814 -70.24 14.03 1.50
N GLY A 815 -69.66 12.86 1.76
CA GLY A 815 -70.27 11.78 2.53
C GLY A 815 -70.23 10.41 1.83
N TYR A 816 -70.52 9.37 2.60
CA TYR A 816 -70.55 7.99 2.13
C TYR A 816 -71.60 7.81 1.02
N GLN A 817 -71.15 7.35 -0.15
CA GLN A 817 -71.99 7.16 -1.35
C GLN A 817 -72.83 8.41 -1.73
N SER A 818 -72.32 9.61 -1.43
CA SER A 818 -72.89 10.88 -1.88
C SER A 818 -72.74 11.03 -3.40
N LEU A 819 -73.82 11.37 -4.11
CA LEU A 819 -73.90 11.47 -5.58
C LEU A 819 -73.45 10.20 -6.36
N LEU A 820 -73.60 9.00 -5.76
CA LEU A 820 -72.97 7.76 -6.23
C LEU A 820 -73.09 7.49 -7.75
N ASN A 821 -74.31 7.56 -8.27
CA ASN A 821 -74.65 7.10 -9.62
C ASN A 821 -74.60 8.19 -10.70
N ASN A 822 -74.20 9.43 -10.36
CA ASN A 822 -74.17 10.55 -11.31
C ASN A 822 -73.24 10.19 -12.46
N THR A 823 -73.70 10.23 -13.71
CA THR A 823 -72.89 9.92 -14.89
C THR A 823 -72.55 11.19 -15.67
N THR A 824 -73.55 12.02 -15.96
CA THR A 824 -73.40 13.26 -16.77
C THR A 824 -73.93 14.51 -16.08
N GLY A 825 -74.67 14.38 -14.97
CA GLY A 825 -75.26 15.52 -14.26
C GLY A 825 -74.23 16.52 -13.74
N TYR A 826 -74.55 17.82 -13.74
CA TYR A 826 -73.59 18.88 -13.41
C TYR A 826 -74.11 19.93 -12.40
N CYS A 827 -73.18 20.63 -11.75
CA CYS A 827 -73.47 21.66 -10.73
C CYS A 827 -74.28 21.16 -9.50
N ASN A 828 -74.30 19.86 -9.21
CA ASN A 828 -75.00 19.34 -8.01
C ASN A 828 -74.18 19.55 -6.74
N SER A 829 -74.83 19.78 -5.60
CA SER A 829 -74.20 19.94 -4.28
C SER A 829 -74.83 19.01 -3.25
N SER A 830 -74.07 18.04 -2.76
CA SER A 830 -74.57 16.89 -2.00
C SER A 830 -73.76 16.68 -0.73
N VAL A 831 -74.41 16.74 0.44
CA VAL A 831 -73.76 16.63 1.76
C VAL A 831 -74.55 15.69 2.67
N GLY A 832 -74.07 14.47 2.84
CA GLY A 832 -74.74 13.45 3.66
C GLY A 832 -74.42 12.00 3.26
N TYR A 833 -74.93 11.06 4.06
CA TYR A 833 -74.98 9.64 3.68
C TYR A 833 -76.04 9.46 2.58
N LYS A 834 -75.62 8.97 1.40
CA LYS A 834 -76.50 8.74 0.24
C LYS A 834 -77.40 9.92 -0.16
N SER A 835 -76.94 11.16 0.02
CA SER A 835 -77.60 12.32 -0.59
C SER A 835 -77.40 12.29 -2.11
N LEU A 836 -78.48 12.57 -2.86
CA LEU A 836 -78.52 12.54 -4.33
C LEU A 836 -78.00 11.22 -4.95
N TYR A 837 -78.25 10.10 -4.29
CA TYR A 837 -77.67 8.77 -4.57
C TYR A 837 -77.89 8.29 -6.01
N SER A 838 -79.13 8.34 -6.50
CA SER A 838 -79.54 7.85 -7.83
C SER A 838 -79.51 8.91 -8.93
N ASN A 839 -78.95 10.11 -8.67
CA ASN A 839 -78.71 11.11 -9.72
C ASN A 839 -77.98 10.44 -10.89
N ILE A 840 -78.43 10.62 -12.13
CA ILE A 840 -77.77 10.07 -13.34
C ILE A 840 -77.35 11.25 -14.22
N SER A 841 -78.36 11.94 -14.77
CA SER A 841 -78.20 13.11 -15.64
C SER A 841 -79.04 14.27 -15.11
N CYS A 842 -78.94 14.57 -13.82
CA CYS A 842 -79.68 15.63 -13.17
C CYS A 842 -78.76 16.81 -12.82
N ASP A 843 -79.25 18.04 -12.99
CA ASP A 843 -78.42 19.25 -12.89
C ASP A 843 -78.91 20.22 -11.81
N TYR A 844 -77.98 20.98 -11.24
CA TYR A 844 -78.24 22.05 -10.25
C TYR A 844 -79.02 21.61 -8.99
N ASN A 845 -78.94 20.34 -8.59
CA ASN A 845 -79.63 19.87 -7.40
C ASN A 845 -78.79 20.06 -6.13
N VAL A 846 -79.43 20.49 -5.04
CA VAL A 846 -78.84 20.59 -3.71
C VAL A 846 -79.48 19.54 -2.80
N GLY A 847 -78.69 18.67 -2.19
CA GLY A 847 -79.15 17.60 -1.29
C GLY A 847 -78.33 17.56 -0.02
N ILE A 848 -78.84 18.15 1.07
CA ILE A 848 -78.16 18.27 2.36
C ILE A 848 -78.92 17.46 3.41
N GLY A 849 -78.32 16.37 3.88
CA GLY A 849 -78.89 15.43 4.86
C GLY A 849 -78.94 13.98 4.35
N TRP A 850 -79.15 13.05 5.28
CA TRP A 850 -79.29 11.61 4.97
C TRP A 850 -80.42 11.37 3.96
N GLY A 851 -80.10 10.83 2.79
CA GLY A 851 -81.10 10.48 1.77
C GLY A 851 -81.82 11.68 1.14
N ALA A 852 -81.28 12.90 1.25
CA ALA A 852 -81.83 14.07 0.57
C ALA A 852 -81.77 13.89 -0.97
N VAL A 853 -82.91 14.10 -1.65
CA VAL A 853 -83.10 14.00 -3.11
C VAL A 853 -82.62 12.65 -3.70
N TYR A 854 -82.81 11.56 -2.95
CA TYR A 854 -82.22 10.24 -3.23
C TYR A 854 -82.52 9.67 -4.62
N SER A 855 -83.77 9.77 -5.10
CA SER A 855 -84.24 9.00 -6.27
C SER A 855 -84.21 9.76 -7.60
N SER A 856 -83.68 11.00 -7.64
CA SER A 856 -83.71 11.81 -8.87
C SER A 856 -82.89 11.13 -9.96
N THR A 857 -83.45 10.89 -11.14
CA THR A 857 -82.75 10.31 -12.31
C THR A 857 -82.61 11.29 -13.47
N SER A 858 -83.54 12.25 -13.58
CA SER A 858 -83.47 13.37 -14.54
C SER A 858 -84.18 14.65 -14.06
N GLY A 859 -84.30 14.84 -12.73
CA GLY A 859 -84.99 15.99 -12.13
C GLY A 859 -84.02 17.10 -11.70
N ASN A 860 -84.17 18.30 -12.26
CA ASN A 860 -83.21 19.40 -12.15
C ASN A 860 -83.65 20.54 -11.22
N TYR A 861 -82.70 21.34 -10.72
CA TYR A 861 -82.93 22.51 -9.86
C TYR A 861 -83.69 22.19 -8.55
N ASN A 862 -83.57 20.98 -8.03
CA ASN A 862 -84.22 20.58 -6.77
C ASN A 862 -83.33 20.88 -5.56
N THR A 863 -83.88 21.57 -4.55
CA THR A 863 -83.17 21.87 -3.29
C THR A 863 -83.83 21.13 -2.13
N GLY A 864 -83.20 20.07 -1.61
CA GLY A 864 -83.61 19.34 -0.41
C GLY A 864 -82.65 19.58 0.75
N VAL A 865 -83.14 20.18 1.85
CA VAL A 865 -82.37 20.45 3.08
C VAL A 865 -83.07 19.82 4.28
N GLY A 866 -82.56 18.67 4.71
CA GLY A 866 -83.12 17.82 5.76
C GLY A 866 -83.06 16.34 5.37
N GLY A 867 -83.05 15.45 6.36
CA GLY A 867 -83.08 14.01 6.13
C GLY A 867 -84.35 13.59 5.37
N TRP A 868 -84.18 12.75 4.35
CA TRP A 868 -85.23 12.24 3.47
C TRP A 868 -86.05 13.31 2.74
N THR A 869 -85.50 14.50 2.51
CA THR A 869 -86.12 15.54 1.68
C THR A 869 -86.22 15.11 0.22
N LEU A 870 -87.34 15.43 -0.47
CA LEU A 870 -87.57 15.12 -1.89
C LEU A 870 -87.26 13.66 -2.29
N TYR A 871 -87.41 12.71 -1.37
CA TYR A 871 -86.89 11.34 -1.52
C TYR A 871 -87.41 10.63 -2.78
N GLY A 872 -88.70 10.80 -3.09
CA GLY A 872 -89.37 10.18 -4.24
C GLY A 872 -89.26 10.93 -5.59
N VAL A 873 -88.64 12.12 -5.65
CA VAL A 873 -88.46 12.83 -6.93
C VAL A 873 -87.59 11.99 -7.86
N SER A 874 -88.01 11.80 -9.11
CA SER A 874 -87.27 11.07 -10.15
C SER A 874 -87.01 11.94 -11.40
N THR A 875 -88.03 12.66 -11.89
CA THR A 875 -87.95 13.51 -13.08
C THR A 875 -88.47 14.94 -12.85
N GLY A 876 -88.91 15.24 -11.61
CA GLY A 876 -89.47 16.52 -11.21
C GLY A 876 -88.44 17.64 -11.11
N ASN A 877 -88.82 18.87 -11.44
CA ASN A 877 -87.90 20.01 -11.58
C ASN A 877 -88.29 21.19 -10.69
N TYR A 878 -87.33 22.01 -10.29
CA TYR A 878 -87.54 23.27 -9.55
C TYR A 878 -88.29 23.11 -8.21
N ASN A 879 -88.11 22.00 -7.49
CA ASN A 879 -88.73 21.82 -6.17
C ASN A 879 -87.81 22.30 -5.05
N THR A 880 -88.38 22.92 -4.01
CA THR A 880 -87.66 23.30 -2.80
C THR A 880 -88.27 22.60 -1.59
N ALA A 881 -87.48 21.87 -0.81
CA ALA A 881 -87.90 21.21 0.41
C ALA A 881 -86.96 21.51 1.59
N VAL A 882 -87.51 21.97 2.70
CA VAL A 882 -86.75 22.30 3.91
C VAL A 882 -87.44 21.72 5.14
N GLY A 883 -86.74 20.81 5.84
CA GLY A 883 -87.25 20.07 6.99
C GLY A 883 -87.21 18.55 6.78
N GLY A 884 -87.11 17.78 7.86
CA GLY A 884 -87.10 16.32 7.78
C GLY A 884 -88.37 15.77 7.11
N GLY A 885 -88.21 14.89 6.12
CA GLY A 885 -89.32 14.32 5.34
C GLY A 885 -90.07 15.31 4.44
N ALA A 886 -89.62 16.56 4.30
CA ALA A 886 -90.28 17.52 3.41
C ALA A 886 -90.19 17.04 1.95
N GLY A 887 -91.33 16.89 1.28
CA GLY A 887 -91.43 16.32 -0.06
C GLY A 887 -91.13 14.82 -0.16
N TYR A 888 -91.19 14.05 0.94
CA TYR A 888 -90.85 12.61 0.94
C TYR A 888 -91.71 11.77 -0.03
N SER A 889 -93.04 11.86 0.10
CA SER A 889 -94.02 11.00 -0.60
C SER A 889 -94.53 11.54 -1.93
N ILE A 890 -93.87 12.55 -2.51
CA ILE A 890 -94.38 13.23 -3.71
C ILE A 890 -94.18 12.39 -4.98
N ASN A 891 -95.09 12.53 -5.95
CA ASN A 891 -94.98 11.88 -7.25
C ASN A 891 -93.66 12.25 -7.93
N GLY A 892 -92.97 11.29 -8.55
CA GLY A 892 -91.61 11.50 -9.08
C GLY A 892 -91.45 12.63 -10.09
N ALA A 893 -92.51 13.06 -10.79
CA ALA A 893 -92.51 14.16 -11.75
C ALA A 893 -93.05 15.51 -11.21
N THR A 894 -93.42 15.58 -9.92
CA THR A 894 -93.83 16.80 -9.19
C THR A 894 -92.82 17.92 -9.43
N SER A 895 -93.28 19.10 -9.85
CA SER A 895 -92.39 20.21 -10.28
C SER A 895 -92.83 21.58 -9.77
N TYR A 896 -91.93 22.56 -9.75
CA TYR A 896 -92.17 23.94 -9.33
C TYR A 896 -92.84 24.06 -7.95
N SER A 897 -92.56 23.14 -7.02
CA SER A 897 -93.30 23.01 -5.77
C SER A 897 -92.42 23.16 -4.52
N THR A 898 -92.96 23.83 -3.49
CA THR A 898 -92.22 24.26 -2.30
C THR A 898 -92.81 23.63 -1.04
N PHE A 899 -91.99 22.89 -0.29
CA PHE A 899 -92.37 22.10 0.90
C PHE A 899 -91.53 22.55 2.10
N ILE A 900 -92.08 23.36 3.02
CA ILE A 900 -91.32 23.89 4.15
C ILE A 900 -91.97 23.47 5.47
N GLY A 901 -91.30 22.60 6.22
CA GLY A 901 -91.78 22.03 7.47
C GLY A 901 -91.57 20.52 7.54
N TYR A 902 -91.50 19.98 8.77
CA TYR A 902 -91.42 18.53 8.97
C TYR A 902 -92.62 17.82 8.35
N ASN A 903 -92.35 16.84 7.48
CA ASN A 903 -93.33 16.12 6.66
C ASN A 903 -94.30 17.00 5.84
N ALA A 904 -93.92 18.22 5.47
CA ALA A 904 -94.66 19.00 4.45
C ALA A 904 -94.58 18.25 3.11
N THR A 905 -95.68 17.82 2.50
CA THR A 905 -95.66 16.89 1.35
C THR A 905 -96.92 16.97 0.47
N ALA A 906 -97.10 16.03 -0.46
CA ALA A 906 -98.25 15.93 -1.36
C ALA A 906 -99.00 14.60 -1.19
N ASN A 907 -100.23 14.53 -1.69
CA ASN A 907 -101.03 13.32 -1.67
C ASN A 907 -100.51 12.27 -2.66
N THR A 908 -100.46 11.00 -2.26
CA THR A 908 -99.96 9.87 -3.04
C THR A 908 -100.96 9.39 -4.09
N ASN A 909 -101.35 10.29 -5.01
CA ASN A 909 -102.04 9.96 -6.25
C ASN A 909 -101.03 9.86 -7.41
N ALA A 910 -101.38 9.11 -8.46
CA ALA A 910 -100.50 8.86 -9.61
C ALA A 910 -100.23 10.11 -10.50
N THR A 911 -100.89 11.23 -10.22
CA THR A 911 -100.73 12.52 -10.93
C THR A 911 -99.62 13.38 -10.32
N PRO A 912 -98.75 14.02 -11.12
CA PRO A 912 -97.80 15.02 -10.63
C PRO A 912 -98.51 16.27 -10.10
N PHE A 913 -97.98 16.86 -9.03
CA PHE A 913 -98.45 18.14 -8.49
C PHE A 913 -97.49 19.24 -8.92
N ASN A 914 -97.98 20.25 -9.62
CA ASN A 914 -97.13 21.34 -10.12
C ASN A 914 -97.51 22.68 -9.49
N TYR A 915 -96.57 23.61 -9.41
CA TYR A 915 -96.79 25.00 -8.96
C TYR A 915 -97.44 25.10 -7.57
N SER A 916 -97.10 24.20 -6.65
CA SER A 916 -97.83 24.03 -5.39
C SER A 916 -96.94 24.26 -4.17
N ILE A 917 -97.49 24.92 -3.15
CA ILE A 917 -96.74 25.41 -1.98
C ILE A 917 -97.38 24.81 -0.72
N ALA A 918 -96.62 24.03 0.03
CA ALA A 918 -97.00 23.45 1.32
C ALA A 918 -96.05 23.98 2.41
N ILE A 919 -96.52 24.93 3.21
CA ILE A 919 -95.75 25.54 4.30
C ILE A 919 -96.43 25.21 5.64
N GLY A 920 -95.71 24.54 6.54
CA GLY A 920 -96.18 24.10 7.85
C GLY A 920 -95.89 22.61 8.12
N GLN A 921 -95.81 22.23 9.40
CA GLN A 921 -95.68 20.84 9.81
C GLN A 921 -96.89 20.03 9.32
N ASN A 922 -96.65 18.90 8.65
CA ASN A 922 -97.68 18.08 8.00
C ASN A 922 -98.61 18.88 7.06
N SER A 923 -98.11 19.95 6.41
CA SER A 923 -98.85 20.65 5.36
C SER A 923 -98.92 19.76 4.10
N TYR A 924 -100.10 19.63 3.49
CA TYR A 924 -100.38 18.53 2.55
C TYR A 924 -101.19 18.98 1.33
N ILE A 925 -100.51 19.17 0.19
CA ILE A 925 -101.19 19.52 -1.07
C ILE A 925 -101.87 18.31 -1.72
N ASN A 926 -103.04 18.53 -2.34
CA ASN A 926 -103.81 17.46 -3.00
C ASN A 926 -104.21 17.77 -4.47
N ALA A 927 -103.77 18.90 -5.02
CA ALA A 927 -103.96 19.30 -6.41
C ALA A 927 -102.83 20.24 -6.84
N SER A 928 -102.59 20.35 -8.16
CA SER A 928 -101.68 21.35 -8.73
C SER A 928 -102.19 22.78 -8.56
N ASN A 929 -101.29 23.75 -8.60
CA ASN A 929 -101.53 25.18 -8.37
C ASN A 929 -102.08 25.49 -6.95
N GLN A 930 -101.85 24.61 -5.97
CA GLN A 930 -102.41 24.75 -4.63
C GLN A 930 -101.41 25.36 -3.65
N VAL A 931 -101.80 26.45 -2.99
CA VAL A 931 -101.07 27.03 -1.85
C VAL A 931 -101.76 26.61 -0.56
N ARG A 932 -101.04 25.89 0.31
CA ARG A 932 -101.44 25.52 1.67
C ARG A 932 -100.43 26.04 2.68
N ILE A 933 -100.92 26.89 3.59
CA ILE A 933 -100.14 27.46 4.68
C ILE A 933 -100.83 27.07 5.99
N GLY A 934 -100.11 26.39 6.88
CA GLY A 934 -100.64 25.79 8.11
C GLY A 934 -100.43 24.28 8.20
N ASN A 935 -101.09 23.63 9.16
CA ASN A 935 -101.04 22.18 9.38
C ASN A 935 -102.30 21.53 8.77
N SER A 936 -102.14 20.56 7.86
CA SER A 936 -103.29 19.91 7.19
C SER A 936 -103.89 18.73 7.96
N LEU A 937 -103.36 18.40 9.16
CA LEU A 937 -103.89 17.39 10.07
C LEU A 937 -104.60 17.99 11.31
N SER A 938 -104.77 19.31 11.37
CA SER A 938 -105.51 20.00 12.44
C SER A 938 -106.60 20.89 11.84
N THR A 939 -107.81 20.82 12.42
CA THR A 939 -108.96 21.67 12.06
C THR A 939 -108.84 23.11 12.56
N GLN A 940 -107.76 23.47 13.28
CA GLN A 940 -107.64 24.72 14.02
C GLN A 940 -106.86 25.84 13.29
N ALA A 941 -106.76 25.78 11.95
CA ALA A 941 -105.98 26.74 11.14
C ALA A 941 -106.81 27.33 9.98
N LEU A 942 -107.70 28.28 10.29
CA LEU A 942 -108.58 28.95 9.31
C LEU A 942 -108.50 30.50 9.35
N SER A 943 -107.34 31.06 9.73
CA SER A 943 -107.08 32.51 9.65
C SER A 943 -105.83 32.80 8.83
N ILE A 944 -106.02 33.38 7.64
CA ILE A 944 -104.96 33.93 6.78
C ILE A 944 -105.34 35.40 6.51
N GLY A 945 -104.78 36.31 7.32
CA GLY A 945 -105.11 37.74 7.24
C GLY A 945 -104.32 38.47 6.15
N GLY A 946 -105.02 39.26 5.32
CA GLY A 946 -104.41 40.15 4.32
C GLY A 946 -105.36 41.28 3.90
N PRO A 947 -104.86 42.50 3.60
CA PRO A 947 -105.70 43.69 3.39
C PRO A 947 -106.23 43.87 1.95
N VAL A 948 -106.11 42.85 1.09
CA VAL A 948 -106.53 42.93 -0.34
C VAL A 948 -107.68 41.97 -0.64
N GLY A 949 -108.57 42.40 -1.54
CA GLY A 949 -109.70 41.59 -2.00
C GLY A 949 -109.26 40.43 -2.90
N TRP A 950 -110.01 39.32 -2.86
CA TRP A 950 -109.76 38.11 -3.65
C TRP A 950 -110.80 37.99 -4.78
N SER A 951 -110.40 37.43 -5.92
CA SER A 951 -111.26 37.25 -7.09
C SER A 951 -112.02 35.92 -7.05
N THR A 952 -113.35 35.97 -7.25
CA THR A 952 -114.21 34.77 -7.33
C THR A 952 -114.52 34.41 -8.80
N ILE A 953 -114.50 33.11 -9.13
CA ILE A 953 -114.83 32.63 -10.48
C ILE A 953 -116.35 32.63 -10.70
N SER A 954 -116.82 33.22 -11.80
CA SER A 954 -118.25 33.34 -12.13
C SER A 954 -118.50 33.28 -13.65
N ASP A 955 -118.14 32.16 -14.28
CA ASP A 955 -118.43 31.87 -15.70
C ASP A 955 -119.84 31.28 -15.86
N GLY A 956 -120.57 31.70 -16.90
CA GLY A 956 -121.94 31.23 -17.16
C GLY A 956 -122.06 29.73 -17.46
N ARG A 957 -121.00 29.08 -17.97
CA ARG A 957 -120.95 27.64 -18.26
C ARG A 957 -120.93 26.76 -17.01
N PHE A 958 -120.65 27.35 -15.85
CA PHE A 958 -120.56 26.67 -14.56
C PHE A 958 -121.71 27.07 -13.62
N LYS A 959 -122.81 27.58 -14.17
CA LYS A 959 -124.05 27.89 -13.47
C LYS A 959 -125.21 27.15 -14.14
N ASP A 960 -125.91 26.35 -13.35
CA ASP A 960 -127.13 25.63 -13.75
C ASP A 960 -128.34 26.21 -13.01
N ASN A 961 -129.55 25.98 -13.50
CA ASN A 961 -130.81 26.51 -12.97
C ASN A 961 -130.79 28.04 -12.73
N ILE A 962 -130.23 28.78 -13.69
CA ILE A 962 -130.18 30.25 -13.64
C ILE A 962 -131.62 30.81 -13.68
N GLN A 963 -131.99 31.59 -12.65
CA GLN A 963 -133.29 32.26 -12.54
C GLN A 963 -133.09 33.73 -12.16
N GLU A 964 -133.95 34.62 -12.67
CA GLU A 964 -133.93 36.06 -12.33
C GLU A 964 -134.74 36.38 -11.07
N ASN A 965 -134.68 35.50 -10.07
CA ASN A 965 -135.48 35.52 -8.84
C ASN A 965 -134.79 36.20 -7.65
N VAL A 966 -133.68 36.93 -7.87
CA VAL A 966 -133.03 37.73 -6.83
C VAL A 966 -134.00 38.83 -6.38
N PRO A 967 -134.36 38.95 -5.09
CA PRO A 967 -135.20 40.05 -4.64
C PRO A 967 -134.38 41.35 -4.61
N GLY A 968 -134.78 42.34 -5.40
CA GLY A 968 -134.15 43.66 -5.45
C GLY A 968 -134.57 44.55 -4.28
N ILE A 969 -135.45 45.51 -4.57
CA ILE A 969 -135.77 46.63 -3.68
C ILE A 969 -136.43 46.18 -2.38
N ASN A 970 -137.19 45.08 -2.40
CA ASN A 970 -137.81 44.46 -1.21
C ASN A 970 -136.79 43.91 -0.20
N PHE A 971 -135.63 43.42 -0.65
CA PHE A 971 -134.55 43.00 0.24
C PHE A 971 -133.67 44.18 0.66
N ILE A 972 -133.23 45.00 -0.31
CA ILE A 972 -132.33 46.14 -0.04
C ILE A 972 -132.93 47.17 0.92
N THR A 973 -134.23 47.46 0.84
CA THR A 973 -134.90 48.43 1.75
C THR A 973 -135.06 47.91 3.18
N LYS A 974 -134.89 46.60 3.43
CA LYS A 974 -134.88 46.02 4.80
C LYS A 974 -133.49 45.97 5.43
N LEU A 975 -132.42 46.27 4.68
CA LEU A 975 -131.06 46.26 5.21
C LEU A 975 -130.81 47.51 6.07
N LYS A 976 -130.26 47.32 7.27
CA LYS A 976 -129.90 48.40 8.20
C LYS A 976 -128.39 48.70 8.12
N PRO A 977 -127.93 49.67 7.33
CA PRO A 977 -126.54 50.11 7.41
C PRO A 977 -126.30 50.75 8.79
N VAL A 978 -125.32 50.22 9.52
CA VAL A 978 -124.94 50.69 10.86
C VAL A 978 -123.50 51.18 10.87
N THR A 979 -123.18 51.98 11.89
CA THR A 979 -121.80 52.28 12.29
C THR A 979 -121.49 51.61 13.61
N TYR A 980 -120.31 50.97 13.72
CA TYR A 980 -119.91 50.22 14.91
C TYR A 980 -118.41 50.33 15.17
N ASN A 981 -118.02 50.21 16.45
CA ASN A 981 -116.63 49.97 16.85
C ASN A 981 -116.44 48.47 17.10
N PHE A 982 -115.44 47.87 16.48
CA PHE A 982 -115.11 46.46 16.73
C PHE A 982 -114.51 46.28 18.13
N ASN A 983 -114.76 45.15 18.80
CA ASN A 983 -114.31 44.89 20.16
C ASN A 983 -113.54 43.56 20.22
N ASN A 984 -112.19 43.61 20.14
CA ASN A 984 -111.39 42.40 20.18
C ASN A 984 -111.41 41.74 21.57
N ASN A 985 -111.73 42.44 22.66
CA ASN A 985 -111.80 41.84 23.99
C ASN A 985 -113.01 40.89 24.10
N ALA A 986 -114.14 41.25 23.48
CA ALA A 986 -115.28 40.35 23.34
C ALA A 986 -114.93 39.11 22.48
N LEU A 987 -114.26 39.32 21.33
CA LEU A 987 -113.83 38.22 20.46
C LEU A 987 -112.81 37.28 21.14
N ASN A 988 -111.82 37.83 21.85
CA ASN A 988 -110.79 37.05 22.55
C ASN A 988 -111.37 36.22 23.72
N ASN A 989 -112.44 36.71 24.35
CA ASN A 989 -113.21 35.93 25.33
C ASN A 989 -114.03 34.82 24.65
N PHE A 990 -114.72 35.13 23.55
CA PHE A 990 -115.48 34.14 22.76
C PHE A 990 -114.59 32.98 22.27
N LEU A 991 -113.40 33.30 21.76
CA LEU A 991 -112.40 32.32 21.30
C LEU A 991 -111.57 31.67 22.44
N ASN A 992 -111.92 31.88 23.71
CA ASN A 992 -111.23 31.34 24.89
C ASN A 992 -109.70 31.57 24.93
N ILE A 993 -109.21 32.67 24.35
CA ILE A 993 -107.77 32.97 24.27
C ILE A 993 -107.24 33.36 25.67
N PRO A 994 -106.24 32.67 26.25
CA PRO A 994 -105.72 32.98 27.59
C PRO A 994 -105.08 34.37 27.68
N ASP A 995 -105.17 35.01 28.85
CA ASP A 995 -104.64 36.38 29.07
C ASP A 995 -103.14 36.52 28.79
N SER A 996 -102.35 35.45 28.98
CA SER A 996 -100.92 35.41 28.62
C SER A 996 -100.64 35.58 27.12
N CYS A 997 -101.63 35.35 26.28
CA CYS A 997 -101.55 35.44 24.81
C CYS A 997 -102.28 36.66 24.25
N ARG A 998 -102.83 37.53 25.11
CA ARG A 998 -103.51 38.77 24.70
C ARG A 998 -102.50 39.92 24.61
N TYR A 999 -102.63 40.75 23.59
CA TYR A 999 -101.88 42.01 23.51
C TYR A 999 -102.25 42.89 24.71
N LYS A 1000 -101.24 43.40 25.41
CA LYS A 1000 -101.43 44.26 26.60
C LYS A 1000 -102.06 45.60 26.19
N SER A 1001 -102.88 46.15 27.08
CA SER A 1001 -103.81 47.25 26.78
C SER A 1001 -103.18 48.63 26.55
N SER A 1002 -101.85 48.75 26.44
CA SER A 1002 -101.15 50.03 26.24
C SER A 1002 -101.17 50.53 24.80
N ASP A 1003 -101.16 49.63 23.82
CA ASP A 1003 -100.84 49.97 22.42
C ASP A 1003 -102.11 50.14 21.55
N LEU A 1004 -103.23 50.52 22.17
CA LEU A 1004 -104.57 50.48 21.59
C LEU A 1004 -105.22 51.87 21.43
N THR A 1005 -104.47 52.82 20.88
CA THR A 1005 -104.91 54.21 20.62
C THR A 1005 -105.90 54.37 19.45
N ASN A 1006 -106.49 53.28 18.94
CA ASN A 1006 -107.36 53.28 17.75
C ASN A 1006 -108.73 52.57 17.95
N TYR A 1007 -109.22 52.50 19.18
CA TYR A 1007 -110.50 51.82 19.51
C TYR A 1007 -111.79 52.61 19.23
N SER A 1008 -111.71 53.67 18.41
CA SER A 1008 -112.87 54.42 17.91
C SER A 1008 -112.79 54.68 16.40
N ILE A 1009 -112.19 53.76 15.63
CA ILE A 1009 -112.42 53.72 14.18
C ILE A 1009 -113.84 53.22 13.96
N THR A 1010 -114.78 54.16 13.86
CA THR A 1010 -116.18 53.94 13.49
C THR A 1010 -116.24 53.27 12.11
N ARG A 1011 -116.55 51.97 12.08
CA ARG A 1011 -116.70 51.21 10.83
C ARG A 1011 -118.14 51.24 10.40
N THR A 1012 -118.40 51.64 9.15
CA THR A 1012 -119.72 51.48 8.52
C THR A 1012 -119.85 50.06 7.97
N GLY A 1013 -121.01 49.44 8.11
CA GLY A 1013 -121.28 48.09 7.62
C GLY A 1013 -122.68 47.61 7.99
N PHE A 1014 -122.85 46.30 8.14
CA PHE A 1014 -124.09 45.67 8.60
C PHE A 1014 -123.82 44.75 9.80
N ILE A 1015 -124.86 44.42 10.58
CA ILE A 1015 -124.82 43.34 11.58
C ILE A 1015 -125.22 42.05 10.87
N ALA A 1016 -124.38 41.01 10.94
CA ALA A 1016 -124.52 39.80 10.14
C ALA A 1016 -125.84 39.06 10.39
N GLN A 1017 -126.22 38.98 11.67
CA GLN A 1017 -127.48 38.41 12.15
C GLN A 1017 -128.70 39.17 11.63
N GLU A 1018 -128.62 40.51 11.53
CA GLU A 1018 -129.72 41.31 10.97
C GLU A 1018 -129.84 41.14 9.45
N VAL A 1019 -128.72 41.00 8.73
CA VAL A 1019 -128.76 40.68 7.28
C VAL A 1019 -129.34 39.29 7.03
N GLU A 1020 -128.97 38.29 7.84
CA GLU A 1020 -129.53 36.93 7.76
C GLU A 1020 -131.06 36.95 7.97
N GLN A 1021 -131.52 37.72 8.96
CA GLN A 1021 -132.94 37.91 9.25
C GLN A 1021 -133.67 38.64 8.12
N SER A 1022 -133.14 39.77 7.62
CA SER A 1022 -133.73 40.52 6.51
C SER A 1022 -133.80 39.70 5.20
N ALA A 1023 -132.88 38.74 5.00
CA ALA A 1023 -132.90 37.82 3.87
C ALA A 1023 -134.01 36.75 4.02
N LYS A 1024 -134.11 36.13 5.20
CA LYS A 1024 -135.20 35.18 5.54
C LYS A 1024 -136.60 35.82 5.39
N GLU A 1025 -136.75 37.08 5.76
CA GLU A 1025 -138.00 37.84 5.58
C GLU A 1025 -138.35 38.17 4.12
N CYS A 1026 -137.47 37.89 3.17
CA CYS A 1026 -137.72 37.96 1.72
C CYS A 1026 -137.70 36.57 1.07
N ASP A 1027 -137.82 35.49 1.87
CA ASP A 1027 -137.72 34.09 1.46
C ASP A 1027 -136.42 33.77 0.69
N TYR A 1028 -135.34 34.47 1.03
CA TYR A 1028 -134.08 34.52 0.29
C TYR A 1028 -132.90 34.02 1.13
N ILE A 1029 -132.20 33.01 0.63
CA ILE A 1029 -130.98 32.48 1.27
C ILE A 1029 -129.78 33.23 0.69
N PHE A 1030 -129.35 34.28 1.37
CA PHE A 1030 -128.31 35.17 0.88
C PHE A 1030 -126.88 34.66 1.17
N SER A 1031 -126.09 34.42 0.12
CA SER A 1031 -124.68 33.98 0.16
C SER A 1031 -123.73 34.94 0.86
N GLY A 1032 -124.14 36.20 1.09
CA GLY A 1032 -123.33 37.24 1.70
C GLY A 1032 -123.16 37.15 3.22
N VAL A 1033 -123.85 36.23 3.91
CA VAL A 1033 -123.68 36.00 5.35
C VAL A 1033 -123.08 34.62 5.59
N ASP A 1034 -122.00 34.56 6.36
CA ASP A 1034 -121.48 33.32 6.93
C ASP A 1034 -122.15 33.09 8.28
N VAL A 1035 -122.90 31.99 8.39
CA VAL A 1035 -123.67 31.63 9.58
C VAL A 1035 -122.89 30.58 10.39
N PRO A 1036 -122.69 30.77 11.71
CA PRO A 1036 -121.95 29.84 12.55
C PRO A 1036 -122.63 28.46 12.59
N LYS A 1037 -121.82 27.39 12.56
CA LYS A 1037 -122.32 26.01 12.46
C LYS A 1037 -122.33 25.27 13.79
N ASN A 1038 -121.78 25.90 14.83
CA ASN A 1038 -121.71 25.44 16.21
C ASN A 1038 -121.45 26.64 17.14
N ASP A 1039 -121.60 26.46 18.45
CA ASP A 1039 -121.50 27.53 19.45
C ASP A 1039 -120.11 28.21 19.56
N GLY A 1040 -119.07 27.61 18.95
CA GLY A 1040 -117.71 28.17 18.87
C GLY A 1040 -117.41 28.95 17.58
N ASP A 1041 -118.29 28.92 16.58
CA ASP A 1041 -118.17 29.73 15.36
C ASP A 1041 -118.76 31.13 15.55
N TYR A 1042 -118.24 32.12 14.82
CA TYR A 1042 -118.80 33.48 14.78
C TYR A 1042 -119.34 33.82 13.39
N TYR A 1043 -120.31 34.73 13.33
CA TYR A 1043 -120.90 35.21 12.07
C TYR A 1043 -119.90 36.04 11.23
N GLY A 1044 -119.98 35.91 9.90
CA GLY A 1044 -119.21 36.69 8.93
C GLY A 1044 -120.07 37.42 7.89
N ILE A 1045 -119.52 38.46 7.24
CA ILE A 1045 -120.16 39.19 6.14
C ILE A 1045 -119.23 39.28 4.93
N ARG A 1046 -119.75 38.97 3.75
CA ARG A 1046 -119.07 39.04 2.45
C ARG A 1046 -119.64 40.22 1.65
N TYR A 1047 -119.13 41.42 1.92
CA TYR A 1047 -119.69 42.69 1.39
C TYR A 1047 -119.83 42.77 -0.15
N ALA A 1048 -119.05 41.99 -0.91
CA ALA A 1048 -119.16 41.94 -2.37
C ALA A 1048 -120.47 41.29 -2.88
N GLU A 1049 -121.07 40.36 -2.12
CA GLU A 1049 -122.27 39.63 -2.55
C GLU A 1049 -123.52 40.54 -2.61
N PHE A 1050 -123.53 41.65 -1.86
CA PHE A 1050 -124.63 42.62 -1.82
C PHE A 1050 -124.82 43.38 -3.14
N VAL A 1051 -123.82 43.36 -4.03
CA VAL A 1051 -123.86 44.07 -5.32
C VAL A 1051 -124.98 43.52 -6.21
N VAL A 1052 -125.25 42.21 -6.20
CA VAL A 1052 -126.24 41.62 -7.11
C VAL A 1052 -127.68 42.04 -6.75
N PRO A 1053 -128.14 41.96 -5.48
CA PRO A 1053 -129.44 42.52 -5.11
C PRO A 1053 -129.53 44.05 -5.24
N LEU A 1054 -128.43 44.79 -5.03
CA LEU A 1054 -128.38 46.25 -5.28
C LEU A 1054 -128.63 46.60 -6.76
N VAL A 1055 -128.04 45.85 -7.70
CA VAL A 1055 -128.30 46.04 -9.14
C VAL A 1055 -129.76 45.78 -9.46
N LYS A 1056 -130.34 44.68 -8.96
CA LYS A 1056 -131.77 44.36 -9.19
C LYS A 1056 -132.71 45.39 -8.58
N ALA A 1057 -132.42 45.90 -7.37
CA ALA A 1057 -133.16 46.99 -6.75
C ALA A 1057 -133.13 48.28 -7.60
N THR A 1058 -132.00 48.57 -8.24
CA THR A 1058 -131.85 49.74 -9.13
C THR A 1058 -132.70 49.60 -10.40
N GLN A 1059 -132.77 48.38 -10.97
CA GLN A 1059 -133.62 48.08 -12.13
C GLN A 1059 -135.11 48.27 -11.79
N GLU A 1060 -135.57 47.67 -10.69
CA GLU A 1060 -136.95 47.77 -10.22
C GLU A 1060 -137.35 49.23 -9.91
N GLN A 1061 -136.41 50.04 -9.40
CA GLN A 1061 -136.65 51.48 -9.17
C GLN A 1061 -136.79 52.28 -10.47
N GLN A 1062 -136.07 51.92 -11.54
CA GLN A 1062 -136.15 52.59 -12.84
C GLN A 1062 -137.51 52.35 -13.52
N GLU A 1063 -138.04 51.13 -13.48
CA GLU A 1063 -139.37 50.80 -14.03
C GLU A 1063 -140.49 51.64 -13.37
N ILE A 1064 -140.41 51.85 -12.05
CA ILE A 1064 -141.34 52.70 -11.29
C ILE A 1064 -141.28 54.17 -11.77
N ILE A 1065 -140.09 54.71 -12.03
CA ILE A 1065 -139.89 56.09 -12.50
C ILE A 1065 -140.46 56.29 -13.91
N GLU A 1066 -140.28 55.32 -14.81
CA GLU A 1066 -140.81 55.38 -16.17
C GLU A 1066 -142.34 55.30 -16.19
N SER A 1067 -142.94 54.42 -15.37
CA SER A 1067 -144.40 54.34 -15.19
C SER A 1067 -145.00 55.65 -14.65
N GLN A 1068 -144.32 56.32 -13.71
CA GLN A 1068 -144.74 57.63 -13.21
C GLN A 1068 -144.64 58.72 -14.29
N THR A 1069 -143.58 58.70 -15.11
CA THR A 1069 -143.36 59.68 -16.19
C THR A 1069 -144.42 59.58 -17.29
N ILE A 1070 -144.87 58.36 -17.63
CA ILE A 1070 -146.00 58.15 -18.56
C ILE A 1070 -147.30 58.73 -17.99
N THR A 1071 -147.52 58.58 -16.67
CA THR A 1071 -148.73 59.08 -15.99
C THR A 1071 -148.79 60.60 -16.00
N ILE A 1072 -147.68 61.29 -15.74
CA ILE A 1072 -147.59 62.76 -15.72
C ILE A 1072 -147.94 63.36 -17.08
N LYS A 1073 -147.36 62.85 -18.18
CA LYS A 1073 -147.66 63.34 -19.55
C LYS A 1073 -149.14 63.25 -19.93
N LYS A 1074 -149.84 62.25 -19.39
CA LYS A 1074 -151.28 62.07 -19.62
C LYS A 1074 -152.13 63.11 -18.89
N GLN A 1075 -151.66 63.60 -17.73
CA GLN A 1075 -152.31 64.67 -16.98
C GLN A 1075 -152.06 66.05 -17.61
N GLU A 1076 -150.86 66.29 -18.13
CA GLU A 1076 -150.52 67.53 -18.86
C GLU A 1076 -151.45 67.78 -20.06
N GLN A 1077 -151.78 66.74 -20.84
CA GLN A 1077 -152.71 66.88 -21.97
C GLN A 1077 -154.12 67.29 -21.54
N GLN A 1078 -154.64 66.74 -20.43
CA GLN A 1078 -155.97 67.11 -19.92
C GLN A 1078 -156.04 68.56 -19.43
N ILE A 1079 -154.94 69.10 -18.89
CA ILE A 1079 -154.86 70.50 -18.43
C ILE A 1079 -154.95 71.47 -19.62
N ILE A 1080 -154.26 71.18 -20.73
CA ILE A 1080 -154.30 72.00 -21.95
C ILE A 1080 -155.71 72.00 -22.57
N GLU A 1081 -156.40 70.86 -22.54
CA GLU A 1081 -157.75 70.73 -23.09
C GLU A 1081 -158.81 71.49 -22.25
N LEU A 1082 -158.67 71.47 -20.91
CA LEU A 1082 -159.48 72.28 -19.99
C LEU A 1082 -159.21 73.79 -20.12
N GLN A 1083 -157.97 74.21 -20.38
CA GLN A 1083 -157.63 75.62 -20.59
C GLN A 1083 -158.36 76.19 -21.83
N LYS A 1084 -158.40 75.44 -22.94
CA LYS A 1084 -159.17 75.84 -24.14
C LYS A 1084 -160.67 75.94 -23.91
N GLN A 1085 -161.25 75.09 -23.05
CA GLN A 1085 -162.67 75.20 -22.69
C GLN A 1085 -162.96 76.49 -21.89
N ASN A 1086 -162.05 76.89 -20.98
CA ASN A 1086 -162.23 78.10 -20.18
C ASN A 1086 -162.15 79.39 -21.00
N GLU A 1087 -161.24 79.48 -21.99
CA GLU A 1087 -161.19 80.64 -22.91
C GLU A 1087 -162.51 80.80 -23.70
N LEU A 1088 -163.04 79.69 -24.25
CA LEU A 1088 -164.29 79.68 -25.02
C LEU A 1088 -165.55 79.96 -24.15
N ILE A 1089 -165.45 79.80 -22.83
CA ILE A 1089 -166.51 80.15 -21.87
C ILE A 1089 -166.42 81.63 -21.49
N LEU A 1090 -165.21 82.17 -21.27
CA LEU A 1090 -164.99 83.58 -20.97
C LEU A 1090 -165.46 84.50 -22.11
N GLU A 1091 -165.18 84.13 -23.36
CA GLU A 1091 -165.62 84.88 -24.55
C GLU A 1091 -167.15 84.98 -24.62
N LYS A 1092 -167.87 83.89 -24.28
CA LYS A 1092 -169.34 83.85 -24.25
C LYS A 1092 -169.98 84.58 -23.06
N ILE A 1093 -169.25 84.80 -21.97
CA ILE A 1093 -169.78 85.51 -20.80
C ILE A 1093 -169.78 87.03 -21.03
N SER A 1094 -168.77 87.59 -21.72
CA SER A 1094 -168.69 89.05 -21.96
C SER A 1094 -169.69 89.56 -23.03
N GLU A 1095 -170.14 88.72 -23.96
CA GLU A 1095 -171.25 89.09 -24.86
C GLU A 1095 -172.61 89.16 -24.14
N LEU A 1096 -172.76 88.52 -22.97
CA LEU A 1096 -173.99 88.58 -22.16
C LEU A 1096 -174.07 89.84 -21.29
N ASP A 1097 -172.94 90.38 -20.82
CA ASP A 1097 -172.85 91.61 -20.00
C ASP A 1097 -173.08 92.93 -20.81
N LYS A 1098 -173.56 92.85 -22.05
CA LYS A 1098 -173.98 94.00 -22.87
C LYS A 1098 -175.50 94.07 -23.08
N ARG A 1099 -176.27 93.54 -22.12
CA ARG A 1099 -177.73 93.62 -22.02
C ARG A 1099 -178.19 93.85 -20.58
#